data_AF-A0AAW2NDT3-F1
#
_entry.id   AF-A0AAW2NDT3-F1
#
_cell.length_a   1.000
_cell.length_b   1.000
_cell.length_c   1.000
_cell.angle_alpha   90.00
_cell.angle_beta   90.00
_cell.angle_gamma   90.00
#
_symmetry.space_group_name_H-M   'P 1'
#
loop_
_entity.id
_entity.type
_entity.pdbx_description
1 polymer ?
#
loop_
_entity_poly.entity_id
_entity_poly.type
_entity_poly.pdbx_seq_one_letter_code
_entity_poly.pdbx_strand_id
1 'polypeptide(L)'
;MNAHAMAAALSLLILLTCAPRSIYSQERRLVKMTLVQNASSIGAYCLDGSLPAYHLDRGFGAGARNWLLQFEGGGWCNDVKSCLERAATRRGSTRYMSKVEDFSGILSNNASLNPDFYNWNRVKLRYCDGASFAGDAKFQNGTSLLYFRGQRIWQAIILDLLPKGLGQAKKALLSGCSAGGLATFLHCDNFTSYLPKNASVKCLSDAGFFLDGRDISLNHSMRYFYNSLVTLQCFFPQYALPYIKTPFFILNSAYDVYQFHHILVPPAADPHGHWYHCKLNPSACNAVQINTLQGFRKYMLETLRPFFFNSTRGGMFINSCFAHCQSELQDTWFAPDSPRVNNKADIEIQVRSIEGYSFNRGFHFSKDAAGNFLEKQKVPRKISALLFLFTCLLNFHPGAWGIGINYGLLGDDLPPPSDTISRLKQRSVRKIRLFEPAQDVLTALHDSGISVIVGTRNEDLRPLASDPAAATAWVENNILPHSSSVQITSVAAGNEVFPGDLAQYIPDAMKNLDDALRAASVSATVTTAVSMQVLSNSFPPSRGQFSAEAATLMTQITKFLASKNFPLLVNVYPYFARIGDPLSVELNYALLQDGATTVPDCPLTYTNLFDAMVDAFHAALESVGGSNVEVVVSETGWPSDGGRDASVENAQTYNNNLIRLVSSERGRRGGPERISIRTYLQCSMRI
;
A
#
# COMPACT_ATOMS: atom_id res chain seq x y z
N MET A 1 21.05 47.18 -35.12
CA MET A 1 19.75 46.46 -35.10
C MET A 1 19.48 46.06 -33.67
N ASN A 2 18.42 46.62 -33.09
CA ASN A 2 18.29 46.85 -31.64
C ASN A 2 18.03 45.57 -30.83
N ALA A 3 18.73 45.45 -29.70
CA ALA A 3 18.57 44.41 -28.68
C ALA A 3 17.11 44.26 -28.18
N HIS A 4 16.29 45.30 -28.32
CA HIS A 4 14.86 45.27 -27.99
C HIS A 4 14.02 44.41 -28.95
N ALA A 5 14.42 44.25 -30.21
CA ALA A 5 13.72 43.39 -31.16
C ALA A 5 14.00 41.90 -30.90
N MET A 6 15.22 41.56 -30.44
CA MET A 6 15.57 40.20 -30.01
C MET A 6 14.91 39.83 -28.68
N ALA A 7 14.81 40.76 -27.73
CA ALA A 7 14.11 40.52 -26.47
C ALA A 7 12.61 40.26 -26.69
N ALA A 8 11.94 41.03 -27.55
CA ALA A 8 10.54 40.83 -27.88
C ALA A 8 10.28 39.48 -28.60
N ALA A 9 11.17 39.07 -29.51
CA ALA A 9 11.08 37.77 -30.18
C ALA A 9 11.32 36.59 -29.22
N LEU A 10 12.24 36.73 -28.26
CA LEU A 10 12.48 35.71 -27.23
C LEU A 10 11.32 35.62 -26.23
N SER A 11 10.74 36.75 -25.82
CA SER A 11 9.57 36.79 -24.94
C SER A 11 8.33 36.18 -25.60
N LEU A 12 8.14 36.38 -26.92
CA LEU A 12 7.05 35.74 -27.67
C LEU A 12 7.27 34.23 -27.83
N LEU A 13 8.52 33.78 -28.00
CA LEU A 13 8.86 32.35 -28.05
C LEU A 13 8.67 31.68 -26.67
N ILE A 14 9.07 32.36 -25.58
CA ILE A 14 8.88 31.88 -24.20
C ILE A 14 7.39 31.82 -23.84
N LEU A 15 6.58 32.79 -24.26
CA LEU A 15 5.12 32.77 -24.07
C LEU A 15 4.43 31.69 -24.94
N LEU A 16 5.00 31.30 -26.08
CA LEU A 16 4.50 30.19 -26.91
C LEU A 16 4.98 28.81 -26.42
N THR A 17 6.11 28.71 -25.72
CA THR A 17 6.60 27.46 -25.09
C THR A 17 6.18 27.29 -23.63
N CYS A 18 5.74 28.37 -22.98
CA CYS A 18 5.13 28.39 -21.65
C CYS A 18 3.64 28.77 -21.72
N ALA A 19 2.96 28.40 -22.81
CA ALA A 19 1.59 27.95 -22.62
C ALA A 19 1.67 26.83 -21.58
N PRO A 20 0.90 26.87 -20.49
CA PRO A 20 0.85 25.76 -19.57
C PRO A 20 0.58 24.53 -20.44
N ARG A 21 1.51 23.57 -20.47
CA ARG A 21 1.06 22.19 -20.66
C ARG A 21 0.15 22.00 -19.47
N SER A 22 -1.15 22.13 -19.73
CA SER A 22 -2.20 21.71 -18.83
C SER A 22 -1.86 20.26 -18.51
N ILE A 23 -1.12 20.05 -17.43
CA ILE A 23 -1.05 18.76 -16.77
C ILE A 23 -2.49 18.58 -16.35
N TYR A 24 -3.17 17.68 -17.07
CA TYR A 24 -4.58 17.40 -16.90
C TYR A 24 -4.83 17.19 -15.40
N SER A 25 -5.44 18.19 -14.75
CA SER A 25 -6.12 17.99 -13.49
C SER A 25 -7.09 16.85 -13.74
N GLN A 26 -6.88 15.71 -13.07
CA GLN A 26 -7.70 14.53 -13.22
C GLN A 26 -9.13 14.92 -12.86
N GLU A 27 -10.01 14.97 -13.86
CA GLU A 27 -11.44 15.15 -13.61
C GLU A 27 -11.94 13.84 -12.98
N ARG A 28 -11.94 13.77 -11.64
CA ARG A 28 -12.40 12.61 -10.88
C ARG A 28 -13.86 12.31 -11.27
N ARG A 29 -14.09 11.20 -11.96
CA ARG A 29 -15.42 10.80 -12.43
C ARG A 29 -16.15 10.06 -11.31
N LEU A 30 -16.79 10.81 -10.42
CA LEU A 30 -17.64 10.25 -9.37
C LEU A 30 -18.96 9.74 -9.96
N VAL A 31 -19.13 8.42 -9.98
CA VAL A 31 -20.32 7.76 -10.52
C VAL A 31 -21.30 7.50 -9.38
N LYS A 32 -22.56 7.94 -9.53
CA LYS A 32 -23.60 7.76 -8.50
C LYS A 32 -24.06 6.31 -8.40
N MET A 33 -24.36 5.88 -7.18
CA MET A 33 -24.94 4.58 -6.87
C MET A 33 -26.40 4.53 -7.31
N THR A 34 -26.79 3.44 -7.95
CA THR A 34 -28.17 3.10 -8.32
C THR A 34 -28.61 1.91 -7.48
N LEU A 35 -29.66 2.11 -6.67
CA LEU A 35 -30.35 1.00 -5.99
C LEU A 35 -31.25 0.27 -6.98
N VAL A 36 -31.24 -1.06 -6.95
CA VAL A 36 -32.09 -1.89 -7.81
C VAL A 36 -33.47 -2.02 -7.19
N GLN A 37 -34.38 -1.11 -7.55
CA GLN A 37 -35.70 -1.00 -6.90
C GLN A 37 -36.54 -2.27 -7.01
N ASN A 38 -36.49 -2.95 -8.14
CA ASN A 38 -37.26 -4.18 -8.38
C ASN A 38 -36.59 -5.44 -7.80
N ALA A 39 -35.46 -5.32 -7.10
CA ALA A 39 -34.75 -6.48 -6.53
C ALA A 39 -35.62 -7.30 -5.57
N SER A 40 -36.48 -6.63 -4.79
CA SER A 40 -37.38 -7.27 -3.83
C SER A 40 -38.34 -8.27 -4.47
N SER A 41 -38.75 -8.06 -5.73
CA SER A 41 -39.73 -8.94 -6.41
C SER A 41 -39.16 -10.32 -6.71
N ILE A 42 -37.84 -10.47 -6.72
CA ILE A 42 -37.15 -11.76 -6.87
C ILE A 42 -36.36 -12.15 -5.62
N GLY A 43 -36.63 -11.49 -4.49
CA GLY A 43 -36.01 -11.80 -3.20
C GLY A 43 -34.53 -11.47 -3.11
N ALA A 44 -34.04 -10.52 -3.92
CA ALA A 44 -32.64 -10.10 -3.93
C ALA A 44 -32.38 -9.03 -2.86
N TYR A 45 -31.55 -9.38 -1.89
CA TYR A 45 -31.22 -8.53 -0.75
C TYR A 45 -29.74 -8.66 -0.36
N CYS A 46 -29.14 -7.60 0.12
CA CYS A 46 -27.87 -7.66 0.85
C CYS A 46 -28.02 -8.42 2.17
N LEU A 47 -26.91 -8.77 2.83
CA LEU A 47 -26.93 -9.54 4.08
C LEU A 47 -27.92 -9.01 5.12
N ASP A 48 -28.04 -7.69 5.27
CA ASP A 48 -28.93 -7.02 6.23
C ASP A 48 -30.39 -6.85 5.76
N GLY A 49 -30.74 -7.28 4.55
CA GLY A 49 -32.06 -7.08 3.95
C GLY A 49 -32.22 -5.79 3.14
N SER A 50 -31.18 -4.96 3.00
CA SER A 50 -31.22 -3.79 2.11
C SER A 50 -31.19 -4.20 0.62
N LEU A 51 -31.68 -3.32 -0.26
CA LEU A 51 -31.65 -3.56 -1.71
C LEU A 51 -30.22 -3.55 -2.24
N PRO A 52 -29.88 -4.38 -3.25
CA PRO A 52 -28.58 -4.33 -3.91
C PRO A 52 -28.41 -3.07 -4.77
N ALA A 53 -27.16 -2.80 -5.14
CA ALA A 53 -26.79 -1.60 -5.88
C ALA A 53 -25.67 -1.83 -6.90
N TYR A 54 -25.56 -0.90 -7.86
CA TYR A 54 -24.42 -0.78 -8.76
C TYR A 54 -24.14 0.69 -9.10
N HIS A 55 -23.01 0.95 -9.72
CA HIS A 55 -22.66 2.25 -10.32
C HIS A 55 -22.57 2.07 -11.83
N LEU A 56 -23.11 3.00 -12.61
CA LEU A 56 -23.09 2.93 -14.07
C LEU A 56 -22.64 4.27 -14.66
N ASP A 57 -21.54 4.22 -15.40
CA ASP A 57 -21.07 5.30 -16.26
C ASP A 57 -21.34 4.95 -17.73
N ARG A 58 -21.91 5.90 -18.47
CA ARG A 58 -22.40 5.65 -19.83
C ARG A 58 -21.29 5.72 -20.86
N GLY A 59 -21.31 4.73 -21.76
CA GLY A 59 -20.42 4.69 -22.91
C GLY A 59 -20.82 5.71 -23.97
N PHE A 60 -19.90 5.99 -24.89
CA PHE A 60 -20.07 6.97 -25.96
C PHE A 60 -19.37 6.52 -27.25
N GLY A 61 -19.74 7.16 -28.37
CA GLY A 61 -19.16 6.86 -29.69
C GLY A 61 -19.23 5.38 -30.05
N ALA A 62 -18.12 4.81 -30.54
CA ALA A 62 -18.03 3.40 -30.93
C ALA A 62 -18.22 2.42 -29.75
N GLY A 63 -17.99 2.87 -28.51
CA GLY A 63 -18.17 2.09 -27.29
C GLY A 63 -19.58 2.12 -26.70
N ALA A 64 -20.51 2.93 -27.25
CA ALA A 64 -21.85 3.12 -26.69
C ALA A 64 -22.69 1.83 -26.59
N ARG A 65 -22.41 0.81 -27.41
CA ARG A 65 -23.03 -0.52 -27.35
C ARG A 65 -22.13 -1.61 -26.75
N ASN A 66 -21.00 -1.24 -26.18
CA ASN A 66 -20.10 -2.16 -25.50
C ASN A 66 -20.24 -1.99 -23.98
N TRP A 67 -20.05 -3.08 -23.24
CA TRP A 67 -20.34 -3.14 -21.81
C TRP A 67 -19.21 -3.79 -21.03
N LEU A 68 -18.79 -3.17 -19.93
CA LEU A 68 -17.86 -3.72 -18.95
C LEU A 68 -18.57 -3.77 -17.59
N LEU A 69 -18.74 -4.96 -17.05
CA LEU A 69 -19.34 -5.19 -15.73
C LEU A 69 -18.24 -5.69 -14.79
N GLN A 70 -17.88 -4.91 -13.78
CA GLN A 70 -16.85 -5.20 -12.80
C GLN A 70 -17.48 -5.54 -11.44
N PHE A 71 -17.31 -6.78 -10.97
CA PHE A 71 -17.65 -7.16 -9.60
C PHE A 71 -16.68 -6.56 -8.60
N GLU A 72 -17.21 -5.91 -7.56
CA GLU A 72 -16.43 -5.49 -6.40
C GLU A 72 -15.97 -6.71 -5.57
N GLY A 73 -14.70 -6.75 -5.18
CA GLY A 73 -14.15 -7.76 -4.25
C GLY A 73 -14.28 -7.36 -2.78
N GLY A 74 -13.81 -8.18 -1.82
CA GLY A 74 -13.77 -7.79 -0.40
C GLY A 74 -13.87 -8.92 0.62
N GLY A 75 -13.32 -10.10 0.32
CA GLY A 75 -13.36 -11.27 1.21
C GLY A 75 -14.77 -11.82 1.45
N TRP A 76 -14.92 -12.62 2.50
CA TRP A 76 -16.15 -13.35 2.82
C TRP A 76 -16.44 -13.33 4.32
N CYS A 77 -17.59 -13.86 4.72
CA CYS A 77 -17.90 -14.21 6.11
C CYS A 77 -18.41 -15.66 6.12
N ASN A 78 -17.91 -16.50 7.01
CA ASN A 78 -18.11 -17.96 6.94
C ASN A 78 -18.77 -18.58 8.18
N ASP A 79 -19.25 -17.75 9.09
CA ASP A 79 -20.12 -18.16 10.19
C ASP A 79 -21.18 -17.08 10.46
N VAL A 80 -22.21 -17.45 11.25
CA VAL A 80 -23.33 -16.55 11.54
C VAL A 80 -22.86 -15.26 12.22
N LYS A 81 -21.89 -15.34 13.13
CA LYS A 81 -21.40 -14.19 13.89
C LYS A 81 -20.68 -13.19 12.98
N SER A 82 -19.68 -13.66 12.23
CA SER A 82 -18.93 -12.86 11.27
C SER A 82 -19.83 -12.27 10.18
N CYS A 83 -20.87 -12.99 9.76
CA CYS A 83 -21.83 -12.46 8.78
C CYS A 83 -22.79 -11.43 9.36
N LEU A 84 -23.20 -11.56 10.63
CA LEU A 84 -23.97 -10.52 11.33
C LEU A 84 -23.15 -9.24 11.50
N GLU A 85 -21.89 -9.38 11.92
CA GLU A 85 -20.95 -8.25 12.01
C GLU A 85 -20.76 -7.59 10.64
N ARG A 86 -20.57 -8.40 9.59
CA ARG A 86 -20.43 -7.90 8.21
C ARG A 86 -21.68 -7.19 7.70
N ALA A 87 -22.88 -7.67 8.06
CA ALA A 87 -24.16 -7.04 7.70
C ALA A 87 -24.26 -5.59 8.20
N ALA A 88 -23.58 -5.27 9.31
CA ALA A 88 -23.49 -3.92 9.86
C ALA A 88 -22.43 -3.02 9.19
N THR A 89 -21.89 -3.42 8.02
CA THR A 89 -20.84 -2.67 7.31
C THR A 89 -21.20 -2.39 5.85
N ARG A 90 -20.37 -1.58 5.16
CA ARG A 90 -20.50 -1.32 3.72
C ARG A 90 -20.45 -2.58 2.84
N ARG A 91 -19.99 -3.72 3.39
CA ARG A 91 -19.82 -5.01 2.69
C ARG A 91 -20.98 -5.99 2.93
N GLY A 92 -21.98 -5.59 3.70
CA GLY A 92 -23.19 -6.37 3.95
C GLY A 92 -24.48 -5.56 3.87
N SER A 93 -24.39 -4.24 3.66
CA SER A 93 -25.56 -3.37 3.53
C SER A 93 -25.29 -2.16 2.65
N THR A 94 -26.23 -1.85 1.75
CA THR A 94 -26.19 -0.61 0.95
C THR A 94 -26.47 0.65 1.78
N ARG A 95 -26.95 0.51 3.03
CA ARG A 95 -27.12 1.64 3.96
C ARG A 95 -25.78 2.30 4.27
N TYR A 96 -24.74 1.48 4.49
CA TYR A 96 -23.38 1.93 4.82
C TYR A 96 -22.45 2.10 3.60
N MET A 97 -22.91 1.79 2.38
CA MET A 97 -22.12 2.01 1.18
C MET A 97 -22.00 3.50 0.84
N SER A 98 -20.82 3.89 0.36
CA SER A 98 -20.64 5.18 -0.33
C SER A 98 -21.63 5.29 -1.50
N LYS A 99 -22.29 6.44 -1.61
CA LYS A 99 -23.29 6.73 -2.64
C LYS A 99 -22.66 7.16 -3.96
N VAL A 100 -21.34 7.37 -3.98
CA VAL A 100 -20.54 7.66 -5.16
C VAL A 100 -19.32 6.75 -5.18
N GLU A 101 -18.86 6.38 -6.36
CA GLU A 101 -17.65 5.57 -6.58
C GLU A 101 -16.77 6.28 -7.61
N ASP A 102 -15.45 6.32 -7.36
CA ASP A 102 -14.47 6.85 -8.29
C ASP A 102 -14.00 5.74 -9.25
N PHE A 103 -14.22 5.94 -10.54
CA PHE A 103 -13.89 4.95 -11.56
C PHE A 103 -12.45 5.12 -12.03
N SER A 104 -11.60 4.15 -11.73
CA SER A 104 -10.17 4.10 -12.07
C SER A 104 -9.78 2.75 -12.71
N GLY A 105 -8.54 2.63 -13.17
CA GLY A 105 -8.03 1.42 -13.82
C GLY A 105 -8.89 1.02 -15.02
N ILE A 106 -9.33 -0.25 -15.05
CA ILE A 106 -10.19 -0.80 -16.12
C ILE A 106 -11.54 -0.06 -16.27
N LEU A 107 -11.98 0.68 -15.24
CA LEU A 107 -13.20 1.49 -15.27
C LEU A 107 -12.97 2.97 -15.60
N SER A 108 -11.72 3.42 -15.78
CA SER A 108 -11.44 4.81 -16.13
C SER A 108 -12.09 5.18 -17.47
N ASN A 109 -12.65 6.39 -17.57
CA ASN A 109 -13.20 6.95 -18.81
C ASN A 109 -12.18 7.75 -19.63
N ASN A 110 -10.92 7.79 -19.19
CA ASN A 110 -9.84 8.50 -19.87
C ASN A 110 -9.11 7.55 -20.82
N ALA A 111 -9.11 7.85 -22.12
CA ALA A 111 -8.44 7.03 -23.15
C ALA A 111 -6.93 6.86 -22.92
N SER A 112 -6.27 7.81 -22.24
CA SER A 112 -4.85 7.71 -21.92
C SER A 112 -4.57 6.77 -20.74
N LEU A 113 -5.60 6.42 -19.96
CA LEU A 113 -5.51 5.57 -18.77
C LEU A 113 -6.19 4.22 -18.96
N ASN A 114 -7.11 4.12 -19.92
CA ASN A 114 -7.88 2.92 -20.23
C ASN A 114 -8.20 2.89 -21.74
N PRO A 115 -7.20 2.76 -22.61
CA PRO A 115 -7.35 2.96 -24.05
C PRO A 115 -8.43 2.10 -24.71
N ASP A 116 -8.78 0.95 -24.13
CA ASP A 116 -9.68 -0.03 -24.74
C ASP A 116 -11.14 0.10 -24.27
N PHE A 117 -11.34 0.42 -22.99
CA PHE A 117 -12.67 0.43 -22.37
C PHE A 117 -13.15 1.83 -21.95
N TYR A 118 -12.34 2.88 -22.19
CA TYR A 118 -12.67 4.27 -21.80
C TYR A 118 -13.96 4.85 -22.41
N ASN A 119 -14.48 4.26 -23.48
CA ASN A 119 -15.75 4.69 -24.10
C ASN A 119 -16.88 3.65 -24.00
N TRP A 120 -16.68 2.55 -23.27
CA TRP A 120 -17.71 1.53 -23.03
C TRP A 120 -18.70 1.97 -21.96
N ASN A 121 -19.87 1.32 -21.87
CA ASN A 121 -20.68 1.40 -20.66
C ASN A 121 -19.94 0.64 -19.56
N ARG A 122 -19.64 1.30 -18.45
CA ARG A 122 -18.83 0.75 -17.35
C ARG A 122 -19.68 0.65 -16.10
N VAL A 123 -19.70 -0.54 -15.51
CA VAL A 123 -20.57 -0.85 -14.36
C VAL A 123 -19.73 -1.43 -13.24
N LYS A 124 -19.84 -0.88 -12.02
CA LYS A 124 -19.31 -1.50 -10.80
C LYS A 124 -20.46 -2.12 -10.03
N LEU A 125 -20.48 -3.44 -9.91
CA LEU A 125 -21.49 -4.20 -9.16
C LEU A 125 -21.07 -4.21 -7.69
N ARG A 126 -21.91 -3.67 -6.79
CA ARG A 126 -21.55 -3.52 -5.38
C ARG A 126 -21.73 -4.83 -4.62
N TYR A 127 -20.72 -5.19 -3.84
CA TYR A 127 -20.65 -6.47 -3.14
C TYR A 127 -21.25 -6.39 -1.73
N CYS A 128 -22.33 -7.13 -1.50
CA CYS A 128 -23.04 -7.11 -0.22
C CYS A 128 -23.63 -8.44 0.25
N ASP A 129 -23.34 -9.56 -0.43
CA ASP A 129 -23.83 -10.90 -0.05
C ASP A 129 -22.83 -11.71 0.77
N GLY A 130 -21.55 -11.31 0.80
CA GLY A 130 -20.51 -12.00 1.57
C GLY A 130 -20.09 -13.37 1.03
N ALA A 131 -20.56 -13.77 -0.15
CA ALA A 131 -20.37 -15.09 -0.75
C ALA A 131 -20.04 -15.05 -2.25
N SER A 132 -19.31 -14.04 -2.74
CA SER A 132 -18.95 -13.90 -4.17
C SER A 132 -20.13 -14.00 -5.15
N PHE A 133 -21.27 -13.41 -4.80
CA PHE A 133 -22.49 -13.49 -5.60
C PHE A 133 -22.99 -14.94 -5.83
N ALA A 134 -22.64 -15.90 -4.96
CA ALA A 134 -22.89 -17.33 -5.19
C ALA A 134 -24.03 -17.92 -4.37
N GLY A 135 -24.39 -17.32 -3.24
CA GLY A 135 -25.43 -17.85 -2.34
C GLY A 135 -26.85 -17.61 -2.85
N ASP A 136 -27.78 -18.49 -2.46
CA ASP A 136 -29.23 -18.23 -2.49
C ASP A 136 -29.94 -18.82 -1.25
N ALA A 137 -29.43 -18.49 -0.06
CA ALA A 137 -29.96 -18.97 1.22
C ALA A 137 -30.48 -17.82 2.08
N LYS A 138 -31.29 -18.17 3.08
CA LYS A 138 -31.74 -17.29 4.16
C LYS A 138 -31.48 -18.00 5.49
N PHE A 139 -30.88 -17.29 6.42
CA PHE A 139 -30.71 -17.77 7.79
C PHE A 139 -31.65 -17.00 8.71
N GLN A 140 -32.36 -17.72 9.59
CA GLN A 140 -33.26 -17.13 10.58
C GLN A 140 -33.30 -18.01 11.82
N ASN A 141 -33.04 -17.44 13.00
CA ASN A 141 -33.06 -18.16 14.29
C ASN A 141 -33.92 -17.45 15.37
N GLY A 142 -34.91 -16.67 14.95
CA GLY A 142 -35.83 -15.94 15.83
C GLY A 142 -35.32 -14.57 16.28
N THR A 143 -34.02 -14.41 16.52
CA THR A 143 -33.39 -13.13 16.91
C THR A 143 -32.55 -12.50 15.80
N SER A 144 -32.03 -13.31 14.88
CA SER A 144 -31.14 -12.89 13.80
C SER A 144 -31.69 -13.32 12.44
N LEU A 145 -31.50 -12.47 11.44
CA LEU A 145 -31.93 -12.69 10.06
C LEU A 145 -30.82 -12.25 9.09
N LEU A 146 -30.35 -13.16 8.25
CA LEU A 146 -29.36 -12.89 7.20
C LEU A 146 -29.84 -13.39 5.84
N TYR A 147 -29.53 -12.61 4.81
CA TYR A 147 -29.86 -12.89 3.41
C TYR A 147 -28.60 -13.18 2.60
N PHE A 148 -28.32 -14.46 2.35
CA PHE A 148 -27.22 -14.90 1.50
C PHE A 148 -27.70 -15.00 0.05
N ARG A 149 -27.98 -13.85 -0.58
CA ARG A 149 -28.71 -13.76 -1.85
C ARG A 149 -27.85 -13.37 -3.05
N GLY A 150 -26.57 -13.74 -3.04
CA GLY A 150 -25.62 -13.41 -4.10
C GLY A 150 -26.11 -13.67 -5.53
N GLN A 151 -26.69 -14.85 -5.80
CA GLN A 151 -27.21 -15.17 -7.15
C GLN A 151 -28.41 -14.30 -7.52
N ARG A 152 -29.28 -14.02 -6.56
CA ARG A 152 -30.45 -13.14 -6.76
C ARG A 152 -30.03 -11.70 -6.97
N ILE A 153 -29.00 -11.24 -6.26
CA ILE A 153 -28.42 -9.90 -6.43
C ILE A 153 -27.85 -9.75 -7.85
N TRP A 154 -27.04 -10.72 -8.30
CA TRP A 154 -26.54 -10.76 -9.68
C TRP A 154 -27.70 -10.68 -10.69
N GLN A 155 -28.69 -11.55 -10.54
CA GLN A 155 -29.86 -11.59 -11.42
C GLN A 155 -30.63 -10.26 -11.43
N ALA A 156 -30.87 -9.66 -10.26
CA ALA A 156 -31.57 -8.39 -10.14
C ALA A 156 -30.85 -7.26 -10.87
N ILE A 157 -29.52 -7.17 -10.70
CA ILE A 157 -28.70 -6.16 -11.36
C ILE A 157 -28.75 -6.34 -12.88
N ILE A 158 -28.59 -7.57 -13.39
CA ILE A 158 -28.64 -7.82 -14.83
C ILE A 158 -30.01 -7.46 -15.41
N LEU A 159 -31.11 -7.91 -14.79
CA LEU A 159 -32.46 -7.60 -15.24
C LEU A 159 -32.75 -6.09 -15.27
N ASP A 160 -32.16 -5.33 -14.35
CA ASP A 160 -32.29 -3.88 -14.33
C ASP A 160 -31.41 -3.18 -15.39
N LEU A 161 -30.25 -3.74 -15.74
CA LEU A 161 -29.35 -3.22 -16.78
C LEU A 161 -29.80 -3.56 -18.21
N LEU A 162 -30.49 -4.69 -18.43
CA LEU A 162 -30.98 -5.11 -19.74
C LEU A 162 -31.79 -4.02 -20.47
N PRO A 163 -32.87 -3.46 -19.89
CA PRO A 163 -33.63 -2.38 -20.52
C PRO A 163 -32.84 -1.07 -20.62
N LYS A 164 -31.78 -0.91 -19.82
CA LYS A 164 -30.86 0.23 -19.86
C LYS A 164 -29.84 0.16 -21.00
N GLY A 165 -29.93 -0.85 -21.87
CA GLY A 165 -29.13 -0.99 -23.09
C GLY A 165 -28.21 -2.21 -23.11
N LEU A 166 -28.04 -2.92 -22.00
CA LEU A 166 -27.24 -4.14 -21.95
C LEU A 166 -27.84 -5.23 -22.85
N GLY A 167 -29.18 -5.28 -22.96
CA GLY A 167 -29.88 -6.21 -23.86
C GLY A 167 -29.63 -5.96 -25.36
N GLN A 168 -28.92 -4.89 -25.71
CA GLN A 168 -28.51 -4.55 -27.06
C GLN A 168 -26.99 -4.52 -27.22
N ALA A 169 -26.24 -5.10 -26.26
CA ALA A 169 -24.78 -5.09 -26.29
C ALA A 169 -24.21 -5.77 -27.55
N LYS A 170 -23.18 -5.18 -28.13
CA LYS A 170 -22.39 -5.76 -29.23
C LYS A 170 -21.16 -6.50 -28.68
N LYS A 171 -20.50 -5.91 -27.70
CA LYS A 171 -19.41 -6.53 -26.93
C LYS A 171 -19.72 -6.42 -25.44
N ALA A 172 -19.39 -7.45 -24.67
CA ALA A 172 -19.49 -7.42 -23.22
C ALA A 172 -18.28 -8.09 -22.57
N LEU A 173 -17.74 -7.45 -21.53
CA LEU A 173 -16.68 -7.97 -20.68
C LEU A 173 -17.22 -8.08 -19.26
N LEU A 174 -17.26 -9.31 -18.72
CA LEU A 174 -17.54 -9.55 -17.31
C LEU A 174 -16.21 -9.68 -16.56
N SER A 175 -15.97 -8.80 -15.59
CA SER A 175 -14.75 -8.78 -14.82
C SER A 175 -15.01 -8.57 -13.33
N GLY A 176 -13.96 -8.57 -12.52
CA GLY A 176 -14.02 -8.40 -11.08
C GLY A 176 -12.67 -8.67 -10.43
N CYS A 177 -12.46 -8.09 -9.25
CA CYS A 177 -11.29 -8.39 -8.43
C CYS A 177 -11.61 -9.30 -7.23
N SER A 178 -10.70 -10.20 -6.84
CA SER A 178 -10.69 -10.88 -5.54
C SER A 178 -11.93 -11.77 -5.42
N ALA A 179 -12.75 -11.62 -4.37
CA ALA A 179 -14.06 -12.25 -4.28
C ALA A 179 -14.97 -11.95 -5.50
N GLY A 180 -14.85 -10.77 -6.12
CA GLY A 180 -15.53 -10.43 -7.37
C GLY A 180 -14.89 -11.08 -8.59
N GLY A 181 -13.56 -11.24 -8.57
CA GLY A 181 -12.83 -12.01 -9.58
C GLY A 181 -13.23 -13.48 -9.54
N LEU A 182 -13.44 -14.05 -8.34
CA LEU A 182 -14.01 -15.38 -8.16
C LEU A 182 -15.44 -15.46 -8.72
N ALA A 183 -16.26 -14.44 -8.47
CA ALA A 183 -17.64 -14.39 -8.99
C ALA A 183 -17.70 -14.48 -10.52
N THR A 184 -16.67 -14.01 -11.25
CA THR A 184 -16.61 -14.18 -12.70
C THR A 184 -16.56 -15.66 -13.12
N PHE A 185 -15.86 -16.53 -12.40
CA PHE A 185 -15.87 -17.98 -12.71
C PHE A 185 -17.26 -18.60 -12.55
N LEU A 186 -18.05 -18.07 -11.62
CA LEU A 186 -19.39 -18.58 -11.31
C LEU A 186 -20.45 -18.10 -12.32
N HIS A 187 -20.32 -16.86 -12.78
CA HIS A 187 -21.36 -16.18 -13.57
C HIS A 187 -21.03 -16.02 -15.06
N CYS A 188 -19.80 -16.30 -15.50
CA CYS A 188 -19.35 -16.02 -16.87
C CYS A 188 -20.22 -16.68 -17.95
N ASP A 189 -20.42 -17.99 -17.89
CA ASP A 189 -21.24 -18.70 -18.89
C ASP A 189 -22.72 -18.29 -18.80
N ASN A 190 -23.23 -18.08 -17.58
CA ASN A 190 -24.60 -17.62 -17.35
C ASN A 190 -24.82 -16.21 -17.95
N PHE A 191 -23.84 -15.32 -17.86
CA PHE A 191 -23.92 -13.96 -18.41
C PHE A 191 -24.17 -13.96 -19.92
N THR A 192 -23.57 -14.89 -20.67
CA THR A 192 -23.78 -14.99 -22.12
C THR A 192 -25.24 -15.24 -22.50
N SER A 193 -25.99 -15.93 -21.64
CA SER A 193 -27.41 -16.27 -21.89
C SER A 193 -28.36 -15.07 -21.81
N TYR A 194 -27.95 -13.98 -21.15
CA TYR A 194 -28.75 -12.75 -21.07
C TYR A 194 -28.56 -11.82 -22.27
N LEU A 195 -27.53 -12.04 -23.07
CA LEU A 195 -27.12 -11.13 -24.13
C LEU A 195 -27.56 -11.61 -25.52
N PRO A 196 -27.61 -10.72 -26.52
CA PRO A 196 -27.90 -11.12 -27.89
C PRO A 196 -26.98 -12.25 -28.37
N LYS A 197 -27.51 -13.22 -29.14
CA LYS A 197 -26.72 -14.35 -29.66
C LYS A 197 -25.51 -13.94 -30.51
N ASN A 198 -25.54 -12.74 -31.09
CA ASN A 198 -24.46 -12.16 -31.88
C ASN A 198 -23.52 -11.24 -31.08
N ALA A 199 -23.75 -11.07 -29.77
CA ALA A 199 -22.87 -10.31 -28.90
C ALA A 199 -21.57 -11.10 -28.66
N SER A 200 -20.44 -10.41 -28.70
CA SER A 200 -19.15 -10.99 -28.30
C SER A 200 -18.97 -10.82 -26.80
N VAL A 201 -18.95 -11.94 -26.06
CA VAL A 201 -18.80 -11.94 -24.60
C VAL A 201 -17.47 -12.55 -24.20
N LYS A 202 -16.76 -11.88 -23.31
CA LYS A 202 -15.52 -12.36 -22.69
C LYS A 202 -15.59 -12.15 -21.19
N CYS A 203 -14.78 -12.90 -20.44
CA CYS A 203 -14.65 -12.75 -19.00
C CYS A 203 -13.20 -12.57 -18.59
N LEU A 204 -12.96 -11.79 -17.54
CA LEU A 204 -11.63 -11.57 -16.95
C LEU A 204 -11.73 -11.69 -15.44
N SER A 205 -11.02 -12.65 -14.86
CA SER A 205 -10.86 -12.73 -13.41
C SER A 205 -9.55 -12.07 -12.99
N ASP A 206 -9.61 -11.04 -12.17
CA ASP A 206 -8.46 -10.39 -11.54
C ASP A 206 -8.33 -10.83 -10.09
N ALA A 207 -7.17 -11.37 -9.70
CA ALA A 207 -6.88 -11.87 -8.35
C ALA A 207 -7.96 -12.83 -7.81
N GLY A 208 -8.69 -13.51 -8.70
CA GLY A 208 -9.82 -14.37 -8.37
C GLY A 208 -9.50 -15.86 -8.44
N PHE A 209 -8.34 -16.24 -8.99
CA PHE A 209 -7.85 -17.61 -9.02
C PHE A 209 -7.24 -18.03 -7.67
N PHE A 210 -8.09 -18.37 -6.70
CA PHE A 210 -7.68 -18.90 -5.40
C PHE A 210 -7.35 -20.39 -5.48
N LEU A 211 -6.20 -20.79 -4.96
CA LEU A 211 -5.74 -22.18 -4.92
C LEU A 211 -6.38 -22.97 -3.78
N ASP A 212 -6.76 -24.20 -4.06
CA ASP A 212 -7.05 -25.22 -3.05
C ASP A 212 -5.76 -25.89 -2.58
N GLY A 213 -4.84 -25.05 -2.08
CA GLY A 213 -3.55 -25.44 -1.56
C GLY A 213 -3.60 -25.83 -0.09
N ARG A 214 -2.51 -26.46 0.37
CA ARG A 214 -2.25 -26.64 1.79
C ARG A 214 -1.52 -25.42 2.35
N ASP A 215 -1.80 -25.08 3.60
CA ASP A 215 -1.03 -24.10 4.35
C ASP A 215 0.32 -24.68 4.83
N ILE A 216 1.12 -23.84 5.51
CA ILE A 216 2.43 -24.24 6.06
C ILE A 216 2.34 -25.28 7.18
N SER A 217 1.15 -25.52 7.75
CA SER A 217 0.88 -26.62 8.68
C SER A 217 0.30 -27.85 7.98
N LEU A 218 0.32 -27.88 6.64
CA LEU A 218 -0.19 -28.93 5.76
C LEU A 218 -1.71 -29.13 5.80
N ASN A 219 -2.47 -28.15 6.31
CA ASN A 219 -3.93 -28.19 6.38
C ASN A 219 -4.57 -27.53 5.15
N HIS A 220 -5.76 -27.99 4.76
CA HIS A 220 -6.56 -27.39 3.69
C HIS A 220 -7.45 -26.24 4.24
N SER A 221 -6.86 -25.27 4.92
CA SER A 221 -7.58 -24.20 5.62
C SER A 221 -8.59 -23.46 4.75
N MET A 222 -8.21 -23.09 3.52
CA MET A 222 -9.14 -22.41 2.61
C MET A 222 -10.30 -23.31 2.16
N ARG A 223 -10.09 -24.63 2.05
CA ARG A 223 -11.16 -25.56 1.68
C ARG A 223 -12.21 -25.65 2.77
N TYR A 224 -11.79 -25.71 4.03
CA TYR A 224 -12.72 -25.66 5.16
C TYR A 224 -13.47 -24.33 5.22
N PHE A 225 -12.77 -23.23 4.95
CA PHE A 225 -13.39 -21.91 4.85
C PHE A 225 -14.43 -21.84 3.73
N TYR A 226 -14.13 -22.30 2.52
CA TYR A 226 -15.10 -22.33 1.42
C TYR A 226 -16.27 -23.29 1.66
N ASN A 227 -16.03 -24.46 2.26
CA ASN A 227 -17.10 -25.39 2.62
C ASN A 227 -18.09 -24.79 3.64
N SER A 228 -17.67 -23.81 4.44
CA SER A 228 -18.57 -23.08 5.35
C SER A 228 -19.33 -21.93 4.67
N LEU A 229 -18.87 -21.46 3.51
CA LEU A 229 -19.60 -20.49 2.67
C LEU A 229 -20.64 -21.15 1.77
N VAL A 230 -20.21 -22.18 1.04
CA VAL A 230 -21.00 -22.90 0.04
C VAL A 230 -20.63 -24.38 0.04
N THR A 231 -21.63 -25.25 -0.07
CA THR A 231 -21.44 -26.70 -0.14
C THR A 231 -21.11 -27.16 -1.56
N LEU A 232 -20.14 -26.53 -2.22
CA LEU A 232 -19.77 -26.79 -3.61
C LEU A 232 -18.24 -26.76 -3.82
N GLN A 233 -17.66 -27.86 -4.32
CA GLN A 233 -16.24 -27.91 -4.69
C GLN A 233 -15.87 -26.93 -5.83
N CYS A 234 -16.83 -26.57 -6.68
CA CYS A 234 -16.64 -25.64 -7.80
C CYS A 234 -16.42 -24.18 -7.37
N PHE A 235 -16.41 -23.89 -6.07
CA PHE A 235 -16.05 -22.57 -5.55
C PHE A 235 -14.53 -22.32 -5.63
N PHE A 236 -13.71 -23.35 -5.82
CA PHE A 236 -12.31 -23.17 -6.23
C PHE A 236 -12.19 -23.10 -7.77
N PRO A 237 -11.63 -22.02 -8.32
CA PRO A 237 -11.43 -21.84 -9.76
C PRO A 237 -10.69 -22.97 -10.47
N GLN A 238 -9.76 -23.64 -9.79
CA GLN A 238 -9.02 -24.77 -10.36
C GLN A 238 -9.93 -25.93 -10.83
N TYR A 239 -11.10 -26.08 -10.20
CA TYR A 239 -12.09 -27.10 -10.57
C TYR A 239 -13.18 -26.57 -11.49
N ALA A 240 -13.49 -25.27 -11.44
CA ALA A 240 -14.50 -24.65 -12.29
C ALA A 240 -13.98 -24.32 -13.70
N LEU A 241 -12.73 -23.85 -13.80
CA LEU A 241 -12.13 -23.33 -15.03
C LEU A 241 -12.22 -24.29 -16.24
N PRO A 242 -12.00 -25.62 -16.11
CA PRO A 242 -12.12 -26.53 -17.26
C PRO A 242 -13.51 -26.59 -17.90
N TYR A 243 -14.55 -26.18 -17.18
CA TYR A 243 -15.94 -26.26 -17.63
C TYR A 243 -16.47 -24.95 -18.23
N ILE A 244 -15.72 -23.85 -18.12
CA ILE A 244 -16.12 -22.55 -18.67
C ILE A 244 -16.01 -22.59 -20.19
N LYS A 245 -17.12 -22.30 -20.88
CA LYS A 245 -17.21 -22.32 -22.35
C LYS A 245 -16.91 -20.96 -22.97
N THR A 246 -17.21 -19.90 -22.25
CA THR A 246 -17.01 -18.51 -22.66
C THR A 246 -15.52 -18.16 -22.62
N PRO A 247 -15.00 -17.37 -23.58
CA PRO A 247 -13.61 -16.96 -23.54
C PRO A 247 -13.23 -16.28 -22.22
N PHE A 248 -12.17 -16.77 -21.59
CA PHE A 248 -11.84 -16.42 -20.20
C PHE A 248 -10.37 -16.01 -20.07
N PHE A 249 -10.13 -14.89 -19.39
CA PHE A 249 -8.81 -14.38 -19.10
C PHE A 249 -8.53 -14.40 -17.60
N ILE A 250 -7.36 -14.88 -17.19
CA ILE A 250 -6.93 -14.89 -15.79
C ILE A 250 -5.82 -13.86 -15.61
N LEU A 251 -6.08 -12.82 -14.84
CA LEU A 251 -5.09 -11.87 -14.35
C LEU A 251 -4.83 -12.19 -12.88
N ASN A 252 -3.67 -12.71 -12.54
CA ASN A 252 -3.38 -13.09 -11.15
C ASN A 252 -1.90 -12.86 -10.85
N SER A 253 -1.59 -12.48 -9.62
CA SER A 253 -0.22 -12.63 -9.13
C SER A 253 0.01 -14.06 -8.66
N ALA A 254 1.21 -14.60 -8.95
CA ALA A 254 1.68 -15.86 -8.36
C ALA A 254 1.97 -15.74 -6.85
N TYR A 255 2.19 -14.53 -6.35
CA TYR A 255 2.32 -14.18 -4.94
C TYR A 255 1.17 -13.28 -4.50
N ASP A 256 -0.06 -13.67 -4.87
CA ASP A 256 -1.24 -12.93 -4.45
C ASP A 256 -1.25 -12.74 -2.93
N VAL A 257 -1.29 -11.48 -2.49
CA VAL A 257 -1.10 -11.12 -1.07
C VAL A 257 -2.20 -11.72 -0.19
N TYR A 258 -3.44 -11.79 -0.70
CA TYR A 258 -4.52 -12.42 0.03
C TYR A 258 -4.27 -13.92 0.19
N GLN A 259 -3.87 -14.61 -0.87
CA GLN A 259 -3.55 -16.04 -0.81
C GLN A 259 -2.37 -16.32 0.12
N PHE A 260 -1.34 -15.48 0.08
CA PHE A 260 -0.22 -15.60 0.99
C PHE A 260 -0.69 -15.50 2.45
N HIS A 261 -1.52 -14.51 2.78
CA HIS A 261 -1.93 -14.21 4.15
C HIS A 261 -3.04 -15.12 4.69
N HIS A 262 -3.87 -15.71 3.81
CA HIS A 262 -5.08 -16.43 4.21
C HIS A 262 -5.17 -17.88 3.71
N ILE A 263 -4.36 -18.27 2.72
CA ILE A 263 -4.31 -19.64 2.21
C ILE A 263 -3.00 -20.32 2.61
N LEU A 264 -1.85 -19.74 2.25
CA LEU A 264 -0.55 -20.33 2.52
C LEU A 264 -0.17 -20.21 4.00
N VAL A 265 -0.36 -19.02 4.57
CA VAL A 265 0.01 -18.74 5.95
C VAL A 265 -1.14 -18.06 6.69
N PRO A 266 -2.30 -18.70 6.86
CA PRO A 266 -3.37 -18.15 7.71
C PRO A 266 -2.88 -18.01 9.17
N PRO A 267 -3.47 -17.11 9.98
CA PRO A 267 -3.09 -16.95 11.39
C PRO A 267 -3.08 -18.27 12.19
N ALA A 268 -4.00 -19.18 11.90
CA ALA A 268 -4.08 -20.48 12.56
C ALA A 268 -2.88 -21.41 12.25
N ALA A 269 -2.20 -21.22 11.12
CA ALA A 269 -1.04 -22.02 10.71
C ALA A 269 0.30 -21.41 11.17
N ASP A 270 0.28 -20.18 11.69
CA ASP A 270 1.45 -19.46 12.20
C ASP A 270 1.16 -18.84 13.60
N PRO A 271 0.83 -19.67 14.60
CA PRO A 271 0.40 -19.18 15.92
C PRO A 271 1.51 -18.41 16.67
N HIS A 272 2.77 -18.61 16.29
CA HIS A 272 3.94 -17.94 16.86
C HIS A 272 4.44 -16.76 16.01
N GLY A 273 3.73 -16.40 14.93
CA GLY A 273 4.03 -15.22 14.13
C GLY A 273 5.37 -15.27 13.38
N HIS A 274 5.92 -16.44 13.09
CA HIS A 274 7.21 -16.58 12.40
C HIS A 274 7.21 -15.94 11.01
N TRP A 275 6.05 -15.86 10.37
CA TRP A 275 5.88 -15.28 9.05
C TRP A 275 5.41 -13.82 9.08
N TYR A 276 5.22 -13.23 10.26
CA TYR A 276 4.71 -11.87 10.41
C TYR A 276 5.52 -10.84 9.63
N HIS A 277 6.85 -10.81 9.83
CA HIS A 277 7.74 -9.86 9.12
C HIS A 277 7.74 -10.09 7.60
N CYS A 278 7.75 -11.35 7.16
CA CYS A 278 7.71 -11.74 5.74
C CYS A 278 6.39 -11.32 5.06
N LYS A 279 5.26 -11.35 5.79
CA LYS A 279 3.96 -10.88 5.31
C LYS A 279 3.87 -9.35 5.17
N LEU A 280 4.46 -8.62 6.11
CA LEU A 280 4.50 -7.16 6.06
C LEU A 280 5.46 -6.65 4.98
N ASN A 281 6.62 -7.31 4.88
CA ASN A 281 7.64 -6.98 3.92
C ASN A 281 8.23 -8.27 3.33
N PRO A 282 7.91 -8.62 2.08
CA PRO A 282 8.46 -9.79 1.41
C PRO A 282 9.99 -9.84 1.35
N SER A 283 10.69 -8.71 1.48
CA SER A 283 12.16 -8.69 1.56
C SER A 283 12.71 -9.20 2.90
N ALA A 284 11.88 -9.26 3.95
CA ALA A 284 12.23 -9.79 5.27
C ALA A 284 12.03 -11.31 5.39
N CYS A 285 11.58 -11.97 4.32
CA CYS A 285 11.44 -13.42 4.30
C CYS A 285 12.82 -14.10 4.35
N ASN A 286 13.01 -15.02 5.30
CA ASN A 286 14.21 -15.84 5.33
C ASN A 286 14.23 -16.88 4.19
N ALA A 287 15.35 -17.58 4.01
CA ALA A 287 15.51 -18.55 2.92
C ALA A 287 14.45 -19.66 2.92
N VAL A 288 14.00 -20.13 4.09
CA VAL A 288 12.96 -21.18 4.22
C VAL A 288 11.60 -20.63 3.79
N GLN A 289 11.28 -19.39 4.19
CA GLN A 289 10.06 -18.71 3.82
C GLN A 289 10.01 -18.41 2.32
N ILE A 290 11.12 -17.91 1.76
CA ILE A 290 11.25 -17.70 0.31
C ILE A 290 11.08 -19.02 -0.44
N ASN A 291 11.74 -20.09 -0.02
CA ASN A 291 11.59 -21.40 -0.67
C ASN A 291 10.13 -21.90 -0.61
N THR A 292 9.44 -21.67 0.49
CA THR A 292 8.03 -22.02 0.66
C THR A 292 7.13 -21.18 -0.25
N LEU A 293 7.38 -19.87 -0.38
CA LEU A 293 6.70 -18.99 -1.33
C LEU A 293 6.97 -19.43 -2.79
N GLN A 294 8.21 -19.80 -3.13
CA GLN A 294 8.54 -20.35 -4.45
C GLN A 294 7.78 -21.66 -4.72
N GLY A 295 7.62 -22.51 -3.71
CA GLY A 295 6.78 -23.71 -3.76
C GLY A 295 5.32 -23.36 -4.07
N PHE A 296 4.76 -22.35 -3.38
CA PHE A 296 3.40 -21.89 -3.61
C PHE A 296 3.20 -21.33 -5.03
N ARG A 297 4.14 -20.50 -5.51
CA ARG A 297 4.16 -20.02 -6.91
C ARG A 297 4.21 -21.17 -7.90
N LYS A 298 5.09 -22.16 -7.68
CA LYS A 298 5.20 -23.34 -8.54
C LYS A 298 3.89 -24.11 -8.59
N TYR A 299 3.22 -24.29 -7.44
CA TYR A 299 1.92 -24.94 -7.36
C TYR A 299 0.85 -24.21 -8.18
N MET A 300 0.81 -22.87 -8.15
CA MET A 300 -0.11 -22.10 -8.99
C MET A 300 0.15 -22.33 -10.48
N LEU A 301 1.42 -22.24 -10.90
CA LEU A 301 1.80 -22.42 -12.30
C LEU A 301 1.52 -23.84 -12.81
N GLU A 302 1.74 -24.86 -11.98
CA GLU A 302 1.41 -26.25 -12.29
C GLU A 302 -0.11 -26.45 -12.38
N THR A 303 -0.89 -25.83 -11.50
CA THR A 303 -2.35 -25.89 -11.52
C THR A 303 -2.94 -25.24 -12.78
N LEU A 304 -2.36 -24.12 -13.23
CA LEU A 304 -2.78 -23.42 -14.44
C LEU A 304 -2.21 -24.03 -15.74
N ARG A 305 -1.26 -24.96 -15.64
CA ARG A 305 -0.58 -25.58 -16.78
C ARG A 305 -1.54 -26.26 -17.78
N PRO A 306 -2.56 -27.03 -17.36
CA PRO A 306 -3.51 -27.61 -18.31
C PRO A 306 -4.29 -26.54 -19.08
N PHE A 307 -4.73 -25.47 -18.40
CA PHE A 307 -5.42 -24.36 -19.05
C PHE A 307 -4.51 -23.65 -20.06
N PHE A 308 -3.26 -23.40 -19.70
CA PHE A 308 -2.25 -22.81 -20.59
C PHE A 308 -2.08 -23.58 -21.90
N PHE A 309 -1.91 -24.90 -21.81
CA PHE A 309 -1.56 -25.73 -22.97
C PHE A 309 -2.78 -26.17 -23.77
N ASN A 310 -3.92 -26.37 -23.12
CA ASN A 310 -5.08 -26.98 -23.76
C ASN A 310 -6.17 -25.98 -24.14
N SER A 311 -6.19 -24.78 -23.54
CA SER A 311 -7.22 -23.79 -23.85
C SER A 311 -6.94 -23.10 -25.19
N THR A 312 -7.89 -23.20 -26.11
CA THR A 312 -7.86 -22.50 -27.41
C THR A 312 -8.62 -21.19 -27.40
N ARG A 313 -9.23 -20.83 -26.26
CA ARG A 313 -10.16 -19.71 -26.08
C ARG A 313 -9.89 -18.91 -24.80
N GLY A 314 -8.80 -19.21 -24.11
CA GLY A 314 -8.45 -18.60 -22.83
C GLY A 314 -7.04 -18.05 -22.82
N GLY A 315 -6.82 -17.06 -21.96
CA GLY A 315 -5.54 -16.39 -21.79
C GLY A 315 -5.25 -16.19 -20.33
N MET A 316 -3.98 -15.96 -19.99
CA MET A 316 -3.64 -15.56 -18.64
C MET A 316 -2.40 -14.68 -18.60
N PHE A 317 -2.39 -13.81 -17.61
CA PHE A 317 -1.25 -13.01 -17.20
C PHE A 317 -0.97 -13.32 -15.73
N ILE A 318 0.12 -14.05 -15.51
CA ILE A 318 0.58 -14.44 -14.18
C ILE A 318 1.93 -13.78 -13.93
N ASN A 319 1.94 -12.71 -13.14
CA ASN A 319 3.18 -12.04 -12.74
C ASN A 319 3.68 -12.55 -11.38
N SER A 320 4.80 -12.00 -10.92
CA SER A 320 5.45 -12.37 -9.65
C SER A 320 5.56 -11.18 -8.70
N CYS A 321 4.65 -10.21 -8.81
CA CYS A 321 4.55 -9.07 -7.89
C CYS A 321 3.78 -9.48 -6.63
N PHE A 322 4.12 -9.00 -5.44
CA PHE A 322 3.24 -9.15 -4.27
C PHE A 322 2.09 -8.17 -4.39
N ALA A 323 1.01 -8.59 -5.05
CA ALA A 323 -0.11 -7.72 -5.40
C ALA A 323 -1.46 -8.43 -5.21
N HIS A 324 -2.52 -7.63 -5.09
CA HIS A 324 -3.91 -8.07 -5.08
C HIS A 324 -4.76 -6.98 -5.74
N CYS A 325 -5.66 -7.34 -6.67
CA CYS A 325 -6.45 -6.39 -7.50
C CYS A 325 -5.64 -5.49 -8.43
N GLN A 326 -5.25 -6.01 -9.59
CA GLN A 326 -4.40 -5.30 -10.55
C GLN A 326 -5.18 -4.52 -11.61
N SER A 327 -6.45 -4.82 -11.81
CA SER A 327 -7.32 -4.14 -12.78
C SER A 327 -8.01 -2.90 -12.21
N GLU A 328 -8.09 -2.79 -10.88
CA GLU A 328 -8.84 -1.72 -10.22
C GLU A 328 -8.00 -0.49 -9.89
N LEU A 329 -6.68 -0.62 -9.83
CA LEU A 329 -5.75 0.48 -9.55
C LEU A 329 -5.08 0.93 -10.85
N GLN A 330 -4.89 2.25 -11.02
CA GLN A 330 -4.32 2.79 -12.25
C GLN A 330 -2.86 2.34 -12.44
N ASP A 331 -2.09 2.27 -11.36
CA ASP A 331 -0.65 2.00 -11.36
C ASP A 331 -0.35 0.57 -11.79
N THR A 332 -1.22 -0.37 -11.43
CA THR A 332 -1.11 -1.78 -11.83
C THR A 332 -1.81 -2.08 -13.16
N TRP A 333 -2.81 -1.28 -13.55
CA TRP A 333 -3.54 -1.48 -14.80
C TRP A 333 -2.82 -0.89 -16.02
N PHE A 334 -2.52 0.41 -15.99
CA PHE A 334 -2.00 1.16 -17.14
C PHE A 334 -1.20 2.39 -16.69
N ALA A 335 0.01 2.12 -16.18
CA ALA A 335 1.04 3.11 -15.86
C ALA A 335 2.39 2.67 -16.47
N PRO A 336 3.38 3.57 -16.62
CA PRO A 336 4.69 3.22 -17.20
C PRO A 336 5.37 2.03 -16.53
N ASP A 337 5.20 1.89 -15.22
CA ASP A 337 5.74 0.88 -14.31
C ASP A 337 4.75 -0.23 -13.96
N SER A 338 3.61 -0.31 -14.64
CA SER A 338 2.68 -1.42 -14.44
C SER A 338 3.36 -2.78 -14.69
N PRO A 339 2.91 -3.86 -14.01
CA PRO A 339 3.53 -5.16 -14.11
C PRO A 339 3.71 -5.60 -15.58
N ARG A 340 4.92 -6.07 -15.89
CA ARG A 340 5.29 -6.56 -17.22
C ARG A 340 5.80 -7.98 -17.13
N VAL A 341 5.42 -8.80 -18.12
CA VAL A 341 6.02 -10.13 -18.31
C VAL A 341 6.67 -10.14 -19.68
N ASN A 342 7.98 -10.41 -19.73
CA ASN A 342 8.80 -10.38 -20.95
C ASN A 342 8.73 -9.03 -21.71
N ASN A 343 8.91 -7.91 -21.00
CA ASN A 343 8.83 -6.53 -21.50
C ASN A 343 7.48 -6.08 -22.07
N LYS A 344 6.47 -6.96 -22.09
CA LYS A 344 5.11 -6.59 -22.47
C LYS A 344 4.34 -6.19 -21.22
N ALA A 345 3.76 -4.99 -21.25
CA ALA A 345 2.88 -4.54 -20.18
C ALA A 345 1.64 -5.43 -20.10
N ASP A 346 1.05 -5.48 -18.91
CA ASP A 346 -0.23 -6.12 -18.61
C ASP A 346 -1.24 -5.90 -19.76
N ILE A 347 -1.40 -4.65 -20.19
CA ILE A 347 -2.33 -4.26 -21.26
C ILE A 347 -1.93 -4.72 -22.68
N GLU A 348 -0.64 -4.80 -23.05
CA GLU A 348 -0.24 -5.21 -24.41
C GLU A 348 -0.53 -6.69 -24.67
N ILE A 349 -0.48 -7.52 -23.62
CA ILE A 349 -0.88 -8.93 -23.64
C ILE A 349 -2.41 -9.06 -23.54
N GLN A 350 -3.05 -8.25 -22.70
CA GLN A 350 -4.51 -8.27 -22.51
C GLN A 350 -5.27 -7.76 -23.75
N VAL A 351 -4.83 -6.70 -24.42
CA VAL A 351 -5.55 -6.08 -25.55
C VAL A 351 -5.45 -6.89 -26.84
N ARG A 352 -4.26 -7.41 -27.17
CA ARG A 352 -4.13 -8.28 -28.36
C ARG A 352 -4.90 -9.60 -28.20
N SER A 353 -5.13 -10.07 -26.98
CA SER A 353 -5.93 -11.27 -26.69
C SER A 353 -7.44 -10.99 -26.53
N ILE A 354 -7.82 -9.79 -26.07
CA ILE A 354 -9.23 -9.38 -25.87
C ILE A 354 -9.84 -8.74 -27.14
N GLU A 355 -9.06 -8.11 -28.03
CA GLU A 355 -9.57 -7.56 -29.29
C GLU A 355 -9.29 -8.42 -30.54
N GLY A 356 -8.25 -9.26 -30.53
CA GLY A 356 -7.88 -10.12 -31.66
C GLY A 356 -8.70 -11.41 -31.74
N TYR A 357 -9.12 -11.80 -32.96
CA TYR A 357 -9.90 -13.01 -33.31
C TYR A 357 -9.14 -14.35 -33.14
N SER A 358 -8.22 -14.44 -32.19
CA SER A 358 -7.52 -15.69 -31.90
C SER A 358 -6.83 -15.62 -30.54
N PHE A 359 -7.18 -16.54 -29.64
CA PHE A 359 -6.26 -17.00 -28.58
C PHE A 359 -5.15 -17.90 -29.18
N ASN A 360 -4.74 -17.66 -30.44
CA ASN A 360 -3.71 -18.44 -31.09
C ASN A 360 -2.34 -17.79 -30.94
N ARG A 361 -1.49 -18.52 -30.21
CA ARG A 361 -0.02 -18.54 -30.23
C ARG A 361 0.65 -17.19 -30.02
N GLY A 362 1.07 -16.97 -28.78
CA GLY A 362 1.95 -15.86 -28.43
C GLY A 362 2.68 -16.00 -27.10
N PHE A 363 3.09 -17.20 -26.69
CA PHE A 363 4.19 -17.30 -25.72
C PHE A 363 5.51 -17.19 -26.44
N HIS A 364 6.38 -16.33 -25.94
CA HIS A 364 7.82 -16.52 -26.01
C HIS A 364 8.33 -16.58 -24.58
N PHE A 365 8.32 -17.78 -24.00
CA PHE A 365 9.40 -18.18 -23.10
C PHE A 365 10.44 -18.84 -24.00
N SER A 366 11.62 -18.24 -24.13
CA SER A 366 12.76 -18.90 -24.76
C SER A 366 13.15 -20.10 -23.91
N LYS A 367 13.06 -21.32 -24.48
CA LYS A 367 13.87 -22.46 -24.03
C LYS A 367 15.17 -22.41 -24.81
N ASP A 368 16.30 -22.39 -24.13
CA ASP A 368 17.49 -23.09 -24.59
C ASP A 368 17.41 -24.57 -24.18
N ALA A 369 18.11 -25.43 -24.91
CA ALA A 369 17.87 -26.87 -25.00
C ALA A 369 18.21 -27.69 -23.72
N ALA A 370 18.43 -27.06 -22.56
CA ALA A 370 18.94 -27.75 -21.36
C ALA A 370 18.26 -27.39 -20.01
N GLY A 371 17.31 -26.45 -19.94
CA GLY A 371 16.41 -26.33 -18.78
C GLY A 371 17.03 -25.93 -17.42
N ASN A 372 17.95 -24.97 -17.37
CA ASN A 372 18.42 -24.34 -16.12
C ASN A 372 18.15 -22.81 -16.08
N PHE A 373 17.95 -22.24 -14.88
CA PHE A 373 17.77 -20.80 -14.64
C PHE A 373 19.08 -20.14 -14.21
N LEU A 374 19.57 -19.14 -14.98
CA LEU A 374 20.62 -18.21 -14.58
C LEU A 374 20.32 -16.77 -15.01
N GLU A 375 20.88 -15.86 -14.22
CA GLU A 375 20.68 -14.42 -14.13
C GLU A 375 21.44 -13.60 -15.20
N LYS A 376 20.88 -12.43 -15.53
CA LYS A 376 21.47 -11.20 -16.13
C LYS A 376 22.16 -11.27 -17.50
N GLN A 377 21.78 -10.32 -18.37
CA GLN A 377 22.78 -9.50 -19.08
C GLN A 377 22.27 -8.11 -19.50
N LYS A 378 23.19 -7.15 -19.35
CA LYS A 378 23.14 -5.70 -19.64
C LYS A 378 23.09 -5.40 -21.15
N VAL A 379 22.56 -4.24 -21.52
CA VAL A 379 22.80 -3.57 -22.82
C VAL A 379 23.08 -2.08 -22.57
N PRO A 380 24.00 -1.43 -23.30
CA PRO A 380 24.71 -0.24 -22.85
C PRO A 380 24.01 1.06 -23.25
N ARG A 381 24.23 2.14 -22.48
CA ARG A 381 23.97 3.50 -22.93
C ARG A 381 25.28 4.26 -23.11
N LYS A 382 25.46 4.76 -24.33
CA LYS A 382 26.53 5.65 -24.75
C LYS A 382 26.36 7.04 -24.12
N ILE A 383 27.51 7.60 -23.82
CA ILE A 383 27.90 8.95 -23.44
C ILE A 383 27.12 10.04 -24.20
N SER A 384 26.62 11.03 -23.47
CA SER A 384 26.78 12.43 -23.85
C SER A 384 26.77 13.30 -22.59
N ALA A 385 27.94 13.84 -22.26
CA ALA A 385 28.17 14.81 -21.19
C ALA A 385 28.53 16.17 -21.81
N LEU A 386 28.36 17.22 -21.02
CA LEU A 386 28.72 18.63 -21.24
C LEU A 386 27.75 19.49 -22.08
N LEU A 387 26.83 20.17 -21.38
CA LEU A 387 26.82 21.64 -21.27
C LEU A 387 25.87 22.04 -20.11
N PHE A 388 26.03 23.22 -19.54
CA PHE A 388 25.41 23.74 -18.29
C PHE A 388 26.13 23.44 -16.97
N LEU A 389 27.39 23.84 -16.91
CA LEU A 389 27.96 24.48 -15.72
C LEU A 389 27.93 26.00 -15.96
N PHE A 390 27.68 26.77 -14.89
CA PHE A 390 27.57 28.25 -14.83
C PHE A 390 26.23 28.88 -15.24
N THR A 391 25.26 28.86 -14.31
CA THR A 391 24.52 30.06 -13.81
C THR A 391 23.45 29.61 -12.81
N CYS A 392 23.85 29.38 -11.55
CA CYS A 392 22.93 29.40 -10.40
C CYS A 392 23.76 29.54 -9.11
N LEU A 393 24.56 30.60 -9.06
CA LEU A 393 24.95 31.22 -7.80
C LEU A 393 24.02 32.42 -7.65
N LEU A 394 23.50 32.64 -6.44
CA LEU A 394 22.52 33.67 -6.02
C LEU A 394 21.05 33.22 -6.00
N ASN A 395 20.76 32.26 -5.11
CA ASN A 395 19.70 32.41 -4.12
C ASN A 395 20.07 31.55 -2.90
N PHE A 396 20.91 32.12 -2.03
CA PHE A 396 21.18 31.58 -0.70
C PHE A 396 19.92 31.75 0.14
N HIS A 397 19.32 30.63 0.57
CA HIS A 397 18.59 30.58 1.85
C HIS A 397 19.41 29.71 2.81
N PRO A 398 19.75 30.20 4.01
CA PRO A 398 20.53 29.43 4.97
C PRO A 398 19.67 28.31 5.59
N GLY A 399 20.17 27.07 5.48
CA GLY A 399 19.97 25.93 6.39
C GLY A 399 18.56 25.61 6.91
N ALA A 400 17.99 24.48 6.49
CA ALA A 400 16.99 23.77 7.27
C ALA A 400 17.69 23.05 8.45
N TRP A 401 17.92 23.74 9.58
CA TRP A 401 18.67 23.20 10.72
C TRP A 401 17.96 22.02 11.44
N GLY A 402 16.68 21.74 11.14
CA GLY A 402 15.85 20.75 11.83
C GLY A 402 15.52 19.44 11.08
N ILE A 403 15.77 19.34 9.77
CA ILE A 403 15.38 18.17 8.95
C ILE A 403 16.56 17.20 8.78
N GLY A 404 16.31 15.91 9.02
CA GLY A 404 17.17 14.78 8.64
C GLY A 404 16.51 13.87 7.61
N ILE A 405 17.27 12.89 7.11
CA ILE A 405 16.80 11.90 6.14
C ILE A 405 17.00 10.49 6.70
N ASN A 406 15.99 9.63 6.58
CA ASN A 406 16.15 8.19 6.79
C ASN A 406 16.88 7.59 5.59
N TYR A 407 18.06 7.02 5.84
CA TYR A 407 18.87 6.42 4.80
C TYR A 407 18.37 4.98 4.56
N GLY A 408 17.73 4.77 3.41
CA GLY A 408 17.25 3.46 2.99
C GLY A 408 18.38 2.54 2.55
N LEU A 409 18.44 1.34 3.14
CA LEU A 409 19.33 0.25 2.73
C LEU A 409 18.63 -0.80 1.88
N LEU A 410 17.30 -0.68 1.74
CA LEU A 410 16.44 -1.62 1.05
C LEU A 410 15.99 -1.00 -0.27
N GLY A 411 16.71 -1.33 -1.35
CA GLY A 411 16.42 -0.93 -2.72
C GLY A 411 17.33 -1.67 -3.71
N ASP A 412 16.85 -1.92 -4.92
CA ASP A 412 17.56 -2.67 -5.97
C ASP A 412 18.36 -1.76 -6.93
N ASP A 413 18.20 -0.45 -6.81
CA ASP A 413 18.86 0.59 -7.59
C ASP A 413 19.57 1.67 -6.73
N LEU A 414 19.89 1.36 -5.46
CA LEU A 414 20.51 2.33 -4.55
C LEU A 414 21.88 2.81 -5.06
N PRO A 415 22.12 4.14 -5.12
CA PRO A 415 23.45 4.67 -5.42
C PRO A 415 24.49 4.23 -4.38
N PRO A 416 25.78 4.18 -4.74
CA PRO A 416 26.85 3.93 -3.78
C PRO A 416 26.78 4.90 -2.59
N PRO A 417 27.10 4.47 -1.35
CA PRO A 417 27.02 5.34 -0.18
C PRO A 417 27.77 6.67 -0.32
N SER A 418 28.97 6.65 -0.93
CA SER A 418 29.75 7.88 -1.20
C SER A 418 29.01 8.89 -2.07
N ASP A 419 28.28 8.42 -3.08
CA ASP A 419 27.51 9.25 -4.00
C ASP A 419 26.28 9.82 -3.29
N THR A 420 25.60 9.00 -2.50
CA THR A 420 24.46 9.43 -1.69
C THR A 420 24.87 10.48 -0.67
N ILE A 421 25.93 10.25 0.12
CA ILE A 421 26.46 11.23 1.07
C ILE A 421 26.86 12.53 0.37
N SER A 422 27.50 12.44 -0.80
CA SER A 422 27.85 13.62 -1.60
C SER A 422 26.62 14.42 -2.03
N ARG A 423 25.55 13.75 -2.48
CA ARG A 423 24.27 14.39 -2.86
C ARG A 423 23.59 15.03 -1.65
N LEU A 424 23.56 14.36 -0.50
CA LEU A 424 23.02 14.92 0.74
C LEU A 424 23.78 16.18 1.15
N LYS A 425 25.11 16.17 1.05
CA LYS A 425 25.94 17.36 1.32
C LYS A 425 25.60 18.53 0.39
N GLN A 426 25.46 18.26 -0.91
CA GLN A 426 25.08 19.25 -1.93
C GLN A 426 23.70 19.85 -1.69
N ARG A 427 22.76 19.08 -1.12
CA ARG A 427 21.42 19.53 -0.75
C ARG A 427 21.34 20.10 0.67
N SER A 428 22.48 20.37 1.31
CA SER A 428 22.57 20.91 2.67
C SER A 428 21.89 20.05 3.75
N VAL A 429 21.69 18.75 3.49
CA VAL A 429 21.28 17.80 4.52
C VAL A 429 22.50 17.52 5.41
N ARG A 430 22.30 17.59 6.73
CA ARG A 430 23.35 17.43 7.75
C ARG A 430 23.03 16.38 8.80
N LYS A 431 21.88 15.71 8.69
CA LYS A 431 21.41 14.70 9.65
C LYS A 431 20.87 13.51 8.89
N ILE A 432 21.29 12.29 9.24
CA ILE A 432 20.67 11.07 8.74
C ILE A 432 20.35 10.09 9.87
N ARG A 433 19.48 9.13 9.58
CA ARG A 433 19.20 7.99 10.44
C ARG A 433 19.42 6.69 9.67
N LEU A 434 20.11 5.76 10.31
CA LEU A 434 20.29 4.38 9.86
C LEU A 434 19.48 3.47 10.78
N PHE A 435 18.84 2.46 10.20
CA PHE A 435 18.02 1.49 10.93
C PHE A 435 18.85 0.34 11.52
N GLU A 436 20.05 0.16 11.01
CA GLU A 436 21.02 -0.86 11.41
C GLU A 436 22.45 -0.31 11.26
N PRO A 437 23.49 -0.93 11.86
CA PRO A 437 24.87 -0.43 11.78
C PRO A 437 25.55 -0.75 10.44
N ALA A 438 25.07 -0.12 9.37
CA ALA A 438 25.59 -0.29 8.01
C ALA A 438 27.02 0.29 7.86
N GLN A 439 28.02 -0.59 7.91
CA GLN A 439 29.45 -0.25 7.97
C GLN A 439 29.93 0.53 6.74
N ASP A 440 29.41 0.22 5.55
CA ASP A 440 29.73 0.91 4.31
C ASP A 440 29.22 2.35 4.31
N VAL A 441 28.01 2.60 4.82
CA VAL A 441 27.45 3.94 4.97
C VAL A 441 28.16 4.72 6.08
N LEU A 442 28.45 4.09 7.22
CA LEU A 442 29.22 4.70 8.31
C LEU A 442 30.64 5.09 7.87
N THR A 443 31.27 4.28 7.03
CA THR A 443 32.56 4.61 6.41
C THR A 443 32.42 5.80 5.46
N ALA A 444 31.39 5.82 4.62
CA ALA A 444 31.14 6.94 3.70
C ALA A 444 30.81 8.27 4.42
N LEU A 445 30.41 8.21 5.69
CA LEU A 445 30.15 9.38 6.53
C LEU A 445 31.41 10.00 7.15
N HIS A 446 32.56 9.33 7.12
CA HIS A 446 33.82 9.84 7.69
C HIS A 446 34.12 11.25 7.17
N ASP A 447 34.30 12.20 8.09
CA ASP A 447 34.61 13.60 7.83
C ASP A 447 33.60 14.31 6.89
N SER A 448 32.41 13.74 6.75
CA SER A 448 31.36 14.29 5.87
C SER A 448 30.72 15.56 6.43
N GLY A 449 30.75 15.73 7.77
CA GLY A 449 30.01 16.76 8.49
C GLY A 449 28.51 16.48 8.63
N ILE A 450 28.07 15.25 8.30
CA ILE A 450 26.69 14.78 8.52
C ILE A 450 26.65 13.97 9.82
N SER A 451 25.72 14.32 10.71
CA SER A 451 25.49 13.58 11.95
C SER A 451 24.53 12.42 11.75
N VAL A 452 24.68 11.34 12.51
CA VAL A 452 23.90 10.09 12.32
C VAL A 452 23.29 9.55 13.61
N ILE A 453 22.04 9.09 13.51
CA ILE A 453 21.42 8.15 14.47
C ILE A 453 21.63 6.74 13.92
N VAL A 454 22.15 5.83 14.75
CA VAL A 454 22.40 4.43 14.36
C VAL A 454 21.46 3.51 15.13
N GLY A 455 20.59 2.78 14.42
CA GLY A 455 19.74 1.75 14.99
C GLY A 455 20.48 0.43 15.22
N THR A 456 20.08 -0.32 16.24
CA THR A 456 20.35 -1.76 16.32
C THR A 456 19.39 -2.49 15.40
N ARG A 457 19.74 -3.71 14.99
CA ARG A 457 18.73 -4.60 14.41
C ARG A 457 17.75 -5.05 15.50
N ASN A 458 16.53 -5.41 15.13
CA ASN A 458 15.54 -5.88 16.11
C ASN A 458 15.95 -7.23 16.71
N GLU A 459 16.61 -8.09 15.94
CA GLU A 459 17.17 -9.37 16.40
C GLU A 459 18.29 -9.22 17.44
N ASP A 460 18.97 -8.07 17.48
CA ASP A 460 20.04 -7.81 18.45
C ASP A 460 19.48 -7.50 19.85
N LEU A 461 18.19 -7.14 19.98
CA LEU A 461 17.62 -6.65 21.24
C LEU A 461 17.75 -7.66 22.39
N ARG A 462 17.47 -8.94 22.13
CA ARG A 462 17.53 -9.98 23.16
C ARG A 462 18.94 -10.17 23.72
N PRO A 463 20.00 -10.40 22.91
CA PRO A 463 21.35 -10.51 23.44
C PRO A 463 21.83 -9.19 24.09
N LEU A 464 21.50 -8.04 23.52
CA LEU A 464 21.86 -6.72 24.09
C LEU A 464 21.24 -6.50 25.47
N ALA A 465 20.01 -6.97 25.70
CA ALA A 465 19.34 -6.90 26.99
C ALA A 465 19.88 -7.91 28.01
N SER A 466 20.15 -9.14 27.56
CA SER A 466 20.43 -10.27 28.44
C SER A 466 21.89 -10.34 28.91
N ASP A 467 22.82 -9.76 28.14
CA ASP A 467 24.25 -9.82 28.41
C ASP A 467 24.95 -8.46 28.19
N PRO A 468 25.41 -7.78 29.25
CA PRO A 468 26.17 -6.53 29.13
C PRO A 468 27.45 -6.65 28.28
N ALA A 469 28.08 -7.83 28.23
CA ALA A 469 29.24 -8.05 27.38
C ALA A 469 28.86 -8.04 25.89
N ALA A 470 27.66 -8.52 25.54
CA ALA A 470 27.14 -8.42 24.17
C ALA A 470 26.90 -6.96 23.75
N ALA A 471 26.39 -6.12 24.65
CA ALA A 471 26.25 -4.68 24.39
C ALA A 471 27.60 -3.97 24.22
N THR A 472 28.60 -4.34 25.05
CA THR A 472 29.97 -3.84 24.93
C THR A 472 30.56 -4.20 23.57
N ALA A 473 30.51 -5.49 23.20
CA ALA A 473 30.99 -5.96 21.91
C ALA A 473 30.23 -5.31 20.74
N TRP A 474 28.93 -5.06 20.87
CA TRP A 474 28.16 -4.37 19.83
C TRP A 474 28.65 -2.93 19.63
N VAL A 475 28.91 -2.18 20.70
CA VAL A 475 29.44 -0.80 20.63
C VAL A 475 30.85 -0.80 20.05
N GLU A 476 31.72 -1.70 20.50
CA GLU A 476 33.10 -1.84 20.00
C GLU A 476 33.16 -2.14 18.50
N ASN A 477 32.25 -2.96 17.99
CA ASN A 477 32.25 -3.37 16.59
C ASN A 477 31.53 -2.36 15.67
N ASN A 478 30.49 -1.68 16.16
CA ASN A 478 29.60 -0.91 15.29
C ASN A 478 29.74 0.61 15.44
N ILE A 479 30.16 1.10 16.61
CA ILE A 479 30.17 2.54 16.93
C ILE A 479 31.60 3.04 17.07
N LEU A 480 32.41 2.36 17.88
CA LEU A 480 33.76 2.79 18.20
C LEU A 480 34.68 3.00 16.97
N PRO A 481 34.61 2.19 15.90
CA PRO A 481 35.47 2.39 14.72
C PRO A 481 35.17 3.70 13.96
N HIS A 482 34.01 4.31 14.19
CA HIS A 482 33.56 5.50 13.48
C HIS A 482 33.47 6.74 14.39
N SER A 483 33.61 6.60 15.71
CA SER A 483 33.27 7.64 16.68
C SER A 483 34.17 8.88 16.63
N SER A 484 35.40 8.77 16.10
CA SER A 484 36.33 9.89 15.90
C SER A 484 36.07 10.69 14.62
N SER A 485 35.51 10.06 13.59
CA SER A 485 35.36 10.65 12.24
C SER A 485 33.90 10.90 11.85
N VAL A 486 32.94 10.38 12.61
CA VAL A 486 31.50 10.53 12.37
C VAL A 486 30.82 11.06 13.63
N GLN A 487 29.98 12.09 13.46
CA GLN A 487 29.17 12.61 14.55
C GLN A 487 27.95 11.70 14.80
N ILE A 488 28.15 10.64 15.57
CA ILE A 488 27.08 9.75 16.01
C ILE A 488 26.32 10.41 17.17
N THR A 489 25.07 10.82 16.95
CA THR A 489 24.29 11.57 17.94
C THR A 489 23.53 10.65 18.89
N SER A 490 23.04 9.51 18.37
CA SER A 490 22.23 8.59 19.16
C SER A 490 22.35 7.15 18.65
N VAL A 491 22.25 6.19 19.57
CA VAL A 491 22.02 4.78 19.27
C VAL A 491 20.57 4.43 19.62
N ALA A 492 19.82 3.88 18.67
CA ALA A 492 18.42 3.49 18.85
C ALA A 492 18.30 1.96 19.03
N ALA A 493 17.85 1.52 20.20
CA ALA A 493 17.57 0.12 20.50
C ALA A 493 16.26 -0.30 19.84
N GLY A 494 16.36 -0.88 18.64
CA GLY A 494 15.24 -1.37 17.86
C GLY A 494 14.41 -0.29 17.15
N ASN A 495 13.47 -0.75 16.32
CA ASN A 495 12.55 0.06 15.54
C ASN A 495 11.15 -0.57 15.50
N GLU A 496 10.15 0.16 16.01
CA GLU A 496 8.72 -0.20 15.95
C GLU A 496 8.37 -1.61 16.47
N VAL A 497 9.05 -2.08 17.52
CA VAL A 497 8.81 -3.44 18.06
C VAL A 497 7.54 -3.59 18.91
N PHE A 498 6.79 -2.49 19.09
CA PHE A 498 5.52 -2.49 19.80
C PHE A 498 4.34 -2.48 18.81
N PRO A 499 3.30 -3.32 19.04
CA PRO A 499 3.26 -4.45 19.97
C PRO A 499 4.13 -5.63 19.46
N GLY A 500 4.76 -6.38 20.38
CA GLY A 500 5.56 -7.55 20.00
C GLY A 500 6.45 -8.07 21.12
N ASP A 501 6.84 -9.34 21.04
CA ASP A 501 7.60 -10.03 22.10
C ASP A 501 9.00 -9.46 22.32
N LEU A 502 9.57 -8.78 21.32
CA LEU A 502 10.88 -8.14 21.44
C LEU A 502 10.85 -6.86 22.27
N ALA A 503 9.68 -6.23 22.44
CA ALA A 503 9.53 -4.98 23.16
C ALA A 503 9.99 -5.06 24.62
N GLN A 504 9.84 -6.24 25.25
CA GLN A 504 10.26 -6.48 26.63
C GLN A 504 11.77 -6.30 26.85
N TYR A 505 12.58 -6.44 25.78
CA TYR A 505 14.03 -6.33 25.86
C TYR A 505 14.54 -4.88 25.74
N ILE A 506 13.70 -3.93 25.29
CA ILE A 506 14.13 -2.54 25.07
C ILE A 506 14.73 -1.91 26.33
N PRO A 507 14.07 -1.92 27.52
CA PRO A 507 14.58 -1.19 28.68
C PRO A 507 15.99 -1.62 29.09
N ASP A 508 16.24 -2.94 29.14
CA ASP A 508 17.54 -3.49 29.53
C ASP A 508 18.57 -3.32 28.42
N ALA A 509 18.20 -3.47 27.13
CA ALA A 509 19.10 -3.19 26.02
C ALA A 509 19.55 -1.73 26.01
N MET A 510 18.64 -0.78 26.23
CA MET A 510 18.97 0.65 26.32
C MET A 510 19.94 0.93 27.48
N LYS A 511 19.73 0.30 28.64
CA LYS A 511 20.62 0.43 29.78
C LYS A 511 22.02 -0.11 29.47
N ASN A 512 22.11 -1.33 28.93
CA ASN A 512 23.40 -1.95 28.63
C ASN A 512 24.16 -1.22 27.53
N LEU A 513 23.47 -0.69 26.51
CA LEU A 513 24.07 0.15 25.47
C LEU A 513 24.58 1.48 26.03
N ASP A 514 23.86 2.12 26.95
CA ASP A 514 24.33 3.36 27.61
C ASP A 514 25.59 3.10 28.43
N ASP A 515 25.60 2.00 29.20
CA ASP A 515 26.76 1.58 29.97
C ASP A 515 27.98 1.32 29.07
N ALA A 516 27.78 0.62 27.95
CA ALA A 516 28.82 0.34 26.97
C ALA A 516 29.37 1.61 26.27
N LEU A 517 28.49 2.53 25.85
CA LEU A 517 28.91 3.80 25.23
C LEU A 517 29.70 4.67 26.21
N ARG A 518 29.27 4.73 27.48
CA ARG A 518 29.99 5.46 28.54
C ARG A 518 31.36 4.84 28.82
N ALA A 519 31.45 3.50 28.89
CA ALA A 519 32.72 2.80 29.06
C ALA A 519 33.69 3.06 27.89
N ALA A 520 33.15 3.13 26.66
CA ALA A 520 33.91 3.46 25.45
C ALA A 520 34.19 4.98 25.28
N SER A 521 33.76 5.82 26.23
CA SER A 521 33.90 7.29 26.16
C SER A 521 33.28 7.92 24.90
N VAL A 522 32.22 7.30 24.35
CA VAL A 522 31.47 7.82 23.19
C VAL A 522 30.31 8.69 23.67
N SER A 523 30.27 9.95 23.24
CA SER A 523 29.26 10.94 23.68
C SER A 523 27.92 10.86 22.93
N ALA A 524 27.43 9.66 22.61
CA ALA A 524 26.14 9.44 21.96
C ALA A 524 25.04 9.14 22.99
N THR A 525 23.80 9.59 22.73
CA THR A 525 22.65 9.24 23.58
C THR A 525 22.11 7.85 23.24
N VAL A 526 21.36 7.23 24.15
CA VAL A 526 20.63 5.98 23.86
C VAL A 526 19.12 6.22 23.89
N THR A 527 18.42 5.64 22.93
CA THR A 527 16.97 5.80 22.76
C THR A 527 16.35 4.55 22.11
N THR A 528 15.05 4.58 21.83
CA THR A 528 14.32 3.58 21.04
C THR A 528 13.37 4.30 20.09
N ALA A 529 13.02 3.68 18.95
CA ALA A 529 12.03 4.20 18.02
C ALA A 529 10.69 3.44 18.12
N VAL A 530 9.61 4.19 18.34
CA VAL A 530 8.25 3.66 18.48
C VAL A 530 7.30 4.22 17.42
N SER A 531 6.36 3.41 16.95
CA SER A 531 5.29 3.86 16.06
C SER A 531 4.10 4.40 16.85
N MET A 532 3.16 5.08 16.19
CA MET A 532 1.89 5.50 16.78
C MET A 532 1.07 4.34 17.41
N GLN A 533 1.39 3.06 17.11
CA GLN A 533 0.67 1.90 17.64
C GLN A 533 0.87 1.70 19.15
N VAL A 534 1.86 2.35 19.78
CA VAL A 534 1.99 2.33 21.24
C VAL A 534 0.87 3.08 21.95
N LEU A 535 0.08 3.89 21.23
CA LEU A 535 -1.04 4.64 21.77
C LEU A 535 -2.35 3.88 21.55
N SER A 536 -3.12 3.65 22.62
CA SER A 536 -4.51 3.18 22.52
C SER A 536 -5.47 4.31 22.19
N ASN A 537 -5.11 5.53 22.59
CA ASN A 537 -5.85 6.73 22.27
C ASN A 537 -4.90 7.81 21.75
N SER A 538 -5.19 8.34 20.57
CA SER A 538 -4.44 9.43 19.93
C SER A 538 -5.34 10.60 19.50
N PHE A 539 -6.65 10.48 19.72
CA PHE A 539 -7.62 11.52 19.40
C PHE A 539 -8.71 11.65 20.50
N PRO A 540 -9.02 12.87 20.99
CA PRO A 540 -8.29 14.12 20.71
C PRO A 540 -6.85 14.07 21.27
N PRO A 541 -5.87 14.80 20.68
CA PRO A 541 -4.46 14.73 21.07
C PRO A 541 -4.17 14.94 22.56
N SER A 542 -4.89 15.84 23.24
CA SER A 542 -4.79 16.10 24.68
C SER A 542 -5.08 14.88 25.55
N ARG A 543 -5.71 13.85 24.98
CA ARG A 543 -6.02 12.57 25.63
C ARG A 543 -5.12 11.43 25.16
N GLY A 544 -3.98 11.74 24.57
CA GLY A 544 -2.95 10.78 24.21
C GLY A 544 -2.66 9.81 25.35
N GLN A 545 -2.74 8.51 25.09
CA GLN A 545 -2.57 7.48 26.12
C GLN A 545 -1.89 6.24 25.55
N PHE A 546 -0.89 5.73 26.26
CA PHE A 546 -0.28 4.44 25.92
C PHE A 546 -1.27 3.29 26.04
N SER A 547 -1.16 2.30 25.16
CA SER A 547 -1.96 1.08 25.24
C SER A 547 -1.66 0.27 26.50
N ALA A 548 -2.59 -0.58 26.92
CA ALA A 548 -2.39 -1.40 28.12
C ALA A 548 -1.17 -2.32 27.97
N GLU A 549 -0.93 -2.81 26.76
CA GLU A 549 0.19 -3.67 26.40
C GLU A 549 1.54 -2.92 26.44
N ALA A 550 1.55 -1.64 26.04
CA ALA A 550 2.76 -0.83 25.99
C ALA A 550 3.04 -0.05 27.29
N ALA A 551 2.02 0.27 28.09
CA ALA A 551 2.08 1.23 29.20
C ALA A 551 3.20 0.93 30.21
N THR A 552 3.35 -0.33 30.63
CA THR A 552 4.38 -0.72 31.60
C THR A 552 5.78 -0.47 31.06
N LEU A 553 6.06 -0.93 29.84
CA LEU A 553 7.38 -0.79 29.22
C LEU A 553 7.65 0.66 28.82
N MET A 554 6.67 1.37 28.26
CA MET A 554 6.79 2.79 27.93
C MET A 554 7.00 3.65 29.17
N THR A 555 6.44 3.28 30.33
CA THR A 555 6.75 3.96 31.60
C THR A 555 8.22 3.76 31.99
N GLN A 556 8.76 2.55 31.84
CA GLN A 556 10.17 2.27 32.12
C GLN A 556 11.11 3.02 31.17
N ILE A 557 10.82 2.96 29.86
CA ILE A 557 11.55 3.69 28.81
C ILE A 557 11.52 5.19 29.11
N THR A 558 10.34 5.74 29.40
CA THR A 558 10.17 7.17 29.69
C THR A 558 10.98 7.60 30.91
N LYS A 559 10.96 6.82 32.00
CA LYS A 559 11.76 7.09 33.20
C LYS A 559 13.26 7.06 32.91
N PHE A 560 13.72 6.07 32.14
CA PHE A 560 15.13 5.99 31.73
C PHE A 560 15.54 7.23 30.94
N LEU A 561 14.78 7.58 29.89
CA LEU A 561 15.04 8.73 29.04
C LEU A 561 15.03 10.04 29.83
N ALA A 562 14.01 10.23 30.69
CA ALA A 562 13.87 11.40 31.55
C ALA A 562 15.05 11.57 32.50
N SER A 563 15.57 10.48 33.07
CA SER A 563 16.70 10.52 34.01
C SER A 563 18.02 10.93 33.37
N LYS A 564 18.14 10.76 32.04
CA LYS A 564 19.34 11.04 31.26
C LYS A 564 19.20 12.30 30.38
N ASN A 565 18.01 12.90 30.34
CA ASN A 565 17.66 13.93 29.37
C ASN A 565 17.85 13.46 27.91
N PHE A 566 17.54 12.19 27.65
CA PHE A 566 17.61 11.61 26.30
C PHE A 566 16.26 11.72 25.58
N PRO A 567 16.26 11.89 24.24
CA PRO A 567 15.02 11.99 23.48
C PRO A 567 14.36 10.63 23.28
N LEU A 568 13.05 10.60 23.05
CA LEU A 568 12.32 9.48 22.47
C LEU A 568 12.19 9.68 20.96
N LEU A 569 12.47 8.62 20.18
CA LEU A 569 12.23 8.61 18.74
C LEU A 569 10.81 8.12 18.45
N VAL A 570 10.03 8.89 17.69
CA VAL A 570 8.67 8.53 17.30
C VAL A 570 8.48 8.53 15.79
N ASN A 571 7.79 7.53 15.28
CA ASN A 571 7.46 7.39 13.87
C ASN A 571 6.03 7.86 13.64
N VAL A 572 5.89 8.97 12.92
CA VAL A 572 4.63 9.71 12.75
C VAL A 572 4.31 9.74 11.26
N TYR A 573 3.29 8.99 10.85
CA TYR A 573 2.86 8.90 9.46
C TYR A 573 1.38 9.33 9.32
N PRO A 574 1.12 10.63 9.06
CA PRO A 574 -0.24 11.17 8.84
C PRO A 574 -1.03 10.43 7.76
N TYR A 575 -0.33 9.86 6.77
CA TYR A 575 -0.90 9.01 5.73
C TYR A 575 -1.77 7.89 6.30
N PHE A 576 -1.29 7.14 7.31
CA PHE A 576 -2.04 5.99 7.86
C PHE A 576 -3.33 6.42 8.57
N ALA A 577 -3.30 7.55 9.28
CA ALA A 577 -4.50 8.13 9.89
C ALA A 577 -5.49 8.59 8.80
N ARG A 578 -5.00 9.20 7.72
CA ARG A 578 -5.81 9.63 6.58
C ARG A 578 -6.49 8.47 5.87
N ILE A 579 -5.78 7.39 5.56
CA ILE A 579 -6.40 6.24 4.87
C ILE A 579 -7.27 5.39 5.80
N GLY A 580 -7.00 5.42 7.12
CA GLY A 580 -7.79 4.75 8.14
C GLY A 580 -9.17 5.38 8.34
N ASP A 581 -9.25 6.72 8.31
CA ASP A 581 -10.52 7.46 8.35
C ASP A 581 -10.56 8.62 7.33
N PRO A 582 -10.77 8.30 6.05
CA PRO A 582 -10.72 9.30 4.98
C PRO A 582 -11.98 10.19 4.92
N LEU A 583 -12.93 10.03 5.82
CA LEU A 583 -14.11 10.90 5.89
C LEU A 583 -13.92 11.99 6.94
N SER A 584 -13.31 11.66 8.07
CA SER A 584 -13.06 12.62 9.16
C SER A 584 -11.69 13.31 9.06
N VAL A 585 -10.70 12.63 8.48
CA VAL A 585 -9.35 13.18 8.31
C VAL A 585 -9.22 13.79 6.91
N GLU A 586 -9.36 15.11 6.81
CA GLU A 586 -9.23 15.82 5.53
C GLU A 586 -7.82 15.65 4.95
N LEU A 587 -7.73 15.46 3.63
CA LEU A 587 -6.45 15.30 2.94
C LEU A 587 -5.54 16.52 3.14
N ASN A 588 -6.07 17.74 3.01
CA ASN A 588 -5.28 18.97 3.16
C ASN A 588 -4.73 19.13 4.59
N TYR A 589 -5.51 18.70 5.60
CA TYR A 589 -5.09 18.65 7.00
C TYR A 589 -3.96 17.63 7.21
N ALA A 590 -4.03 16.47 6.55
CA ALA A 590 -2.99 15.45 6.58
C ALA A 590 -1.72 15.85 5.80
N LEU A 591 -1.86 16.65 4.74
CA LEU A 591 -0.77 17.16 3.89
C LEU A 591 -0.12 18.46 4.41
N LEU A 592 -0.50 18.92 5.61
CA LEU A 592 -0.02 20.17 6.21
C LEU A 592 -0.22 21.41 5.32
N GLN A 593 -1.35 21.44 4.60
CA GLN A 593 -1.63 22.51 3.64
C GLN A 593 -2.24 23.73 4.33
N ASP A 594 -1.83 24.92 3.92
CA ASP A 594 -2.36 26.17 4.47
C ASP A 594 -3.87 26.30 4.20
N GLY A 595 -4.63 26.74 5.20
CA GLY A 595 -6.09 26.92 5.08
C GLY A 595 -6.89 25.62 5.16
N ALA A 596 -6.28 24.49 5.51
CA ALA A 596 -6.98 23.25 5.83
C ALA A 596 -7.94 23.42 7.02
N THR A 597 -8.94 22.53 7.11
CA THR A 597 -9.87 22.53 8.25
C THR A 597 -9.13 22.35 9.56
N THR A 598 -9.43 23.21 10.53
CA THR A 598 -8.81 23.15 11.86
C THR A 598 -9.58 22.21 12.78
N VAL A 599 -8.85 21.44 13.59
CA VAL A 599 -9.44 20.48 14.53
C VAL A 599 -9.29 21.01 15.97
N PRO A 600 -10.39 21.31 16.68
CA PRO A 600 -10.34 21.82 18.05
C PRO A 600 -10.04 20.71 19.06
N ASP A 601 -9.24 21.03 20.07
CA ASP A 601 -8.88 20.17 21.20
C ASP A 601 -8.52 21.05 22.42
N CYS A 602 -9.56 21.57 23.09
CA CYS A 602 -9.46 22.66 24.06
C CYS A 602 -8.28 22.54 25.06
N PRO A 603 -7.46 23.59 25.24
CA PRO A 603 -7.58 24.94 24.67
C PRO A 603 -6.97 25.08 23.25
N LEU A 604 -6.48 23.99 22.67
CA LEU A 604 -5.70 24.03 21.44
C LEU A 604 -6.58 23.86 20.20
N THR A 605 -6.01 24.23 19.07
CA THR A 605 -6.63 24.05 17.76
C THR A 605 -5.53 23.69 16.78
N TYR A 606 -5.62 22.48 16.23
CA TYR A 606 -4.64 21.95 15.31
C TYR A 606 -4.97 22.37 13.89
N THR A 607 -3.95 22.84 13.18
CA THR A 607 -4.05 23.26 11.77
C THR A 607 -3.52 22.20 10.80
N ASN A 608 -2.85 21.18 11.33
CA ASN A 608 -2.35 20.04 10.57
C ASN A 608 -2.33 18.77 11.44
N LEU A 609 -2.44 17.61 10.79
CA LEU A 609 -2.50 16.31 11.47
C LEU A 609 -1.16 15.91 12.10
N PHE A 610 -0.04 16.35 11.53
CA PHE A 610 1.29 16.02 12.03
C PHE A 610 1.49 16.53 13.46
N ASP A 611 1.22 17.82 13.71
CA ASP A 611 1.30 18.40 15.05
C ASP A 611 0.33 17.70 16.01
N ALA A 612 -0.91 17.42 15.57
CA ALA A 612 -1.88 16.71 16.40
C ALA A 612 -1.38 15.31 16.83
N MET A 613 -0.72 14.57 15.93
CA MET A 613 -0.18 13.25 16.24
C MET A 613 1.05 13.32 17.17
N VAL A 614 1.91 14.32 16.99
CA VAL A 614 3.06 14.57 17.89
C VAL A 614 2.57 14.96 19.29
N ASP A 615 1.52 15.77 19.38
CA ASP A 615 0.94 16.22 20.65
C ASP A 615 0.30 15.09 21.44
N ALA A 616 -0.31 14.12 20.74
CA ALA A 616 -0.81 12.90 21.36
C ALA A 616 0.32 12.11 22.06
N PHE A 617 1.53 12.09 21.49
CA PHE A 617 2.68 11.48 22.16
C PHE A 617 3.13 12.28 23.39
N HIS A 618 3.16 13.60 23.32
CA HIS A 618 3.48 14.43 24.48
C HIS A 618 2.48 14.21 25.63
N ALA A 619 1.17 14.21 25.35
CA ALA A 619 0.15 13.93 26.36
C ALA A 619 0.33 12.54 27.00
N ALA A 620 0.66 11.52 26.19
CA ALA A 620 0.93 10.18 26.70
C ALA A 620 2.18 10.14 27.60
N LEU A 621 3.27 10.81 27.20
CA LEU A 621 4.50 10.92 27.99
C LEU A 621 4.28 11.65 29.31
N GLU A 622 3.57 12.78 29.29
CA GLU A 622 3.22 13.55 30.48
C GLU A 622 2.43 12.68 31.48
N SER A 623 1.50 11.84 31.00
CA SER A 623 0.68 10.97 31.84
C SER A 623 1.48 9.93 32.64
N VAL A 624 2.70 9.59 32.19
CA VAL A 624 3.61 8.66 32.86
C VAL A 624 4.83 9.35 33.49
N GLY A 625 4.79 10.68 33.60
CA GLY A 625 5.83 11.50 34.25
C GLY A 625 7.03 11.87 33.36
N GLY A 626 6.86 11.81 32.04
CA GLY A 626 7.89 12.08 31.03
C GLY A 626 7.85 13.47 30.41
N SER A 627 7.37 14.49 31.12
CA SER A 627 7.19 15.85 30.55
C SER A 627 8.49 16.49 30.06
N ASN A 628 9.65 16.06 30.57
CA ASN A 628 10.97 16.53 30.14
C ASN A 628 11.62 15.67 29.05
N VAL A 629 10.96 14.61 28.58
CA VAL A 629 11.48 13.77 27.48
C VAL A 629 11.19 14.47 26.16
N GLU A 630 12.25 14.87 25.45
CA GLU A 630 12.14 15.42 24.10
C GLU A 630 11.59 14.37 23.14
N VAL A 631 10.63 14.76 22.31
CA VAL A 631 10.12 13.92 21.21
C VAL A 631 10.83 14.32 19.91
N VAL A 632 11.49 13.35 19.28
CA VAL A 632 12.13 13.50 17.96
C VAL A 632 11.35 12.64 16.97
N VAL A 633 10.84 13.25 15.91
CA VAL A 633 10.14 12.49 14.85
C VAL A 633 11.18 11.80 13.98
N SER A 634 11.45 10.53 14.24
CA SER A 634 12.49 9.74 13.58
C SER A 634 12.08 9.19 12.23
N GLU A 635 10.79 9.12 11.95
CA GLU A 635 10.27 8.79 10.64
C GLU A 635 8.97 9.49 10.37
N THR A 636 8.89 10.05 9.17
CA THR A 636 7.65 10.58 8.63
C THR A 636 7.78 10.71 7.13
N GLY A 637 6.66 10.68 6.42
CA GLY A 637 6.64 10.79 4.98
C GLY A 637 5.27 10.50 4.44
N TRP A 638 5.16 10.62 3.14
CA TRP A 638 3.95 10.33 2.42
C TRP A 638 4.28 9.49 1.20
N PRO A 639 3.57 8.37 0.99
CA PRO A 639 3.90 7.47 -0.10
C PRO A 639 3.67 8.15 -1.44
N SER A 640 4.66 8.03 -2.32
CA SER A 640 4.55 8.51 -3.69
C SER A 640 3.68 7.62 -4.57
N ASP A 641 3.34 6.42 -4.08
CA ASP A 641 2.54 5.40 -4.78
C ASP A 641 2.04 4.31 -3.80
N GLY A 642 1.17 3.40 -4.24
CA GLY A 642 0.81 2.18 -3.50
C GLY A 642 -0.47 2.25 -2.66
N GLY A 643 -1.32 3.26 -2.85
CA GLY A 643 -2.60 3.35 -2.13
C GLY A 643 -3.41 4.63 -2.35
N ARG A 644 -4.56 4.72 -1.66
CA ARG A 644 -5.44 5.91 -1.71
C ARG A 644 -4.68 7.14 -1.23
N ASP A 645 -4.79 8.24 -2.00
CA ASP A 645 -4.10 9.51 -1.75
C ASP A 645 -2.56 9.42 -1.74
N ALA A 646 -1.98 8.26 -2.06
CA ALA A 646 -0.56 8.15 -2.38
C ALA A 646 -0.35 8.65 -3.80
N SER A 647 0.52 9.65 -3.97
CA SER A 647 0.91 10.15 -5.28
C SER A 647 2.22 10.92 -5.15
N VAL A 648 2.96 11.08 -6.25
CA VAL A 648 4.18 11.90 -6.28
C VAL A 648 3.87 13.33 -5.85
N GLU A 649 2.74 13.90 -6.27
CA GLU A 649 2.31 15.25 -5.92
C GLU A 649 2.01 15.39 -4.43
N ASN A 650 1.27 14.43 -3.85
CA ASN A 650 0.97 14.46 -2.42
C ASN A 650 2.22 14.20 -1.58
N ALA A 651 3.11 13.31 -2.03
CA ALA A 651 4.40 13.08 -1.40
C ALA A 651 5.28 14.33 -1.41
N GLN A 652 5.37 14.99 -2.57
CA GLN A 652 6.09 16.26 -2.72
C GLN A 652 5.44 17.36 -1.87
N THR A 653 4.12 17.45 -1.85
CA THR A 653 3.36 18.45 -1.08
C THR A 653 3.61 18.26 0.42
N TYR A 654 3.46 17.03 0.92
CA TYR A 654 3.73 16.69 2.31
C TYR A 654 5.16 17.05 2.71
N ASN A 655 6.15 16.58 1.94
CA ASN A 655 7.57 16.81 2.24
C ASN A 655 7.91 18.30 2.22
N ASN A 656 7.44 19.06 1.23
CA ASN A 656 7.69 20.50 1.15
C ASN A 656 7.02 21.26 2.30
N ASN A 657 5.78 20.93 2.63
CA ASN A 657 5.05 21.58 3.70
C ASN A 657 5.66 21.26 5.07
N LEU A 658 6.11 20.03 5.28
CA LEU A 658 6.82 19.63 6.49
C LEU A 658 8.19 20.30 6.62
N ILE A 659 8.98 20.36 5.53
CA ILE A 659 10.24 21.11 5.52
C ILE A 659 9.98 22.57 5.88
N ARG A 660 8.94 23.18 5.30
CA ARG A 660 8.54 24.55 5.60
C ARG A 660 8.09 24.73 7.06
N LEU A 661 7.31 23.79 7.61
CA LEU A 661 6.89 23.79 9.00
C LEU A 661 8.11 23.78 9.93
N VAL A 662 9.01 22.80 9.76
CA VAL A 662 10.19 22.59 10.60
C VAL A 662 11.25 23.69 10.42
N SER A 663 11.35 24.27 9.23
CA SER A 663 12.31 25.35 8.94
C SER A 663 11.78 26.74 9.31
N SER A 664 10.48 26.89 9.53
CA SER A 664 9.93 28.14 10.00
C SER A 664 10.27 28.32 11.48
N GLU A 665 10.81 29.48 11.86
CA GLU A 665 11.01 29.86 13.27
C GLU A 665 9.70 29.96 14.08
N ARG A 666 8.55 29.57 13.49
CA ARG A 666 7.22 29.68 14.10
C ARG A 666 6.98 28.67 15.22
N GLY A 667 7.68 27.54 15.26
CA GLY A 667 7.40 26.48 16.24
C GLY A 667 5.94 26.01 16.22
N ARG A 668 5.66 24.99 17.05
CA ARG A 668 4.31 24.44 17.27
C ARG A 668 3.32 25.53 17.68
N ARG A 669 2.19 25.66 16.98
CA ARG A 669 1.04 26.45 17.49
C ARG A 669 0.27 25.57 18.48
N GLY A 670 0.56 25.72 19.78
CA GLY A 670 -0.29 25.14 20.83
C GLY A 670 0.33 24.86 22.20
N GLY A 671 1.63 25.06 22.45
CA GLY A 671 2.21 24.83 23.79
C GLY A 671 3.03 26.03 24.28
N PRO A 672 3.17 26.22 25.61
CA PRO A 672 4.17 27.13 26.14
C PRO A 672 5.56 26.51 25.90
N GLU A 673 6.43 27.32 25.29
CA GLU A 673 7.82 27.04 24.90
C GLU A 673 8.06 26.33 23.54
N ARG A 674 8.95 26.99 22.79
CA ARG A 674 9.37 26.72 21.42
C ARG A 674 10.25 25.48 21.36
N ILE A 675 9.67 24.30 21.12
CA ILE A 675 10.46 23.10 20.85
C ILE A 675 10.66 22.99 19.33
N SER A 676 11.91 23.10 18.87
CA SER A 676 12.30 22.75 17.50
C SER A 676 12.11 21.24 17.32
N ILE A 677 11.12 20.82 16.54
CA ILE A 677 10.90 19.39 16.26
C ILE A 677 12.00 18.92 15.31
N ARG A 678 12.91 18.09 15.81
CA ARG A 678 13.86 17.36 14.96
C ARG A 678 13.06 16.29 14.21
N THR A 679 13.12 16.31 12.88
CA THR A 679 12.27 15.47 12.04
C THR A 679 13.08 14.80 10.94
N TYR A 680 12.88 13.51 10.73
CA TYR A 680 13.56 12.72 9.71
C TYR A 680 12.57 12.25 8.64
N LEU A 681 12.80 12.67 7.40
CA LEU A 681 11.96 12.28 6.27
C LEU A 681 12.33 10.88 5.78
N GLN A 682 11.32 10.06 5.57
CA GLN A 682 11.40 8.82 4.81
C GLN A 682 11.38 9.19 3.32
N CYS A 683 12.53 9.08 2.65
CA CYS A 683 12.63 9.28 1.21
C CYS A 683 13.09 8.00 0.53
N SER A 684 12.28 7.46 -0.38
CA SER A 684 12.77 6.57 -1.43
C SER A 684 13.74 7.41 -2.27
N MET A 685 15.04 7.11 -2.25
CA MET A 685 16.07 7.97 -2.84
C MET A 685 16.02 7.98 -4.38
N ARG A 686 15.05 8.72 -4.94
CA ARG A 686 15.11 9.30 -6.28
C ARG A 686 15.00 10.83 -6.11
N ILE A 687 16.13 11.46 -5.79
CA ILE A 687 16.29 12.92 -5.67
C ILE A 687 16.78 13.53 -6.99
#